data_AF-A0A2G8KBF6-F1
#
_entry.id   AF-A0A2G8KBF6-F1
#
_cell.length_a   1.000
_cell.length_b   1.000
_cell.length_c   1.000
_cell.angle_alpha   90.00
_cell.angle_beta   90.00
_cell.angle_gamma   90.00
#
_symmetry.space_group_name_H-M   'P 1'
#
loop_
_entity.id
_entity.type
_entity.pdbx_description
1 polymer ?
#
loop_
_entity_poly.entity_id
_entity_poly.type
_entity_poly.pdbx_seq_one_letter_code
_entity_poly.pdbx_strand_id
1 'polypeptide(L)'
;MKDIEFCHLSVGDVRREAQETEAEPGLWCPYHPKHIRGAEAEWETIWRESKQKKNEKERQKKGITEDDEESEEDEATKVTKTMDVDREDLQVDPVTLKNQHGSYPVWMNQRQIKKLKSARSGGKYDTMDMHTAQFINVELERNPTQRQAEVKQDGEKKRCPRFLEKVIVRTVDQVHFVIDMEKLGRLFSCMTNWQIGEPEATIVIHPGSYWLRIGRAIDPFPVSVPHVIARRKKASFGQRHEDGILFRTKDGKNQSKQRHMEECVSKVHKGITERMTSSGQPREPVSLSKEQEFNDAAKPRQLDEDSGMVWTDVQSNPEFLVGEKALYLEKPEDYNIHWPVRKGSLNIHKGIGGSLTSVLQDLESIWSTAIENHLSIPRQDLSEYNAILLIPDIYHRPHIKELMNVLLVRMGFGAALVHQESVCASYGSGLSSACVVDVGDHKTAVTCVEDGISHRNTRICLAYGGRDITRCFTWLLERARFPYIECNPNRIMDTLLLIELKETFCHLDQDFDGPQLLAFHVSFPNQPTFMYKMNLGEETMIAPMGLFYPEIFGIQGEEVTFTQQRNQGDPEDIHDEIFLLQTQAQPQQTPKARVGTISPEGGEAAPTLPRSDSPSVQSHPDTFIQEISQPVISRRISSSQEPNRLLGLDQAVHYSIDSCASDETKKKMYGNILVVGGGISFYQGATEMLRHRIQSLMSPSLSKSVEKIEVICKTKDLDPRLICWKGGSVLACLDTTQELWIHQLEWKKHGLKVLRERAPFVW
;
A
#
# COMPACT_ATOMS: atom_id res chain seq x y z
N MET A 1 22.90 -29.88 -16.99
CA MET A 1 21.81 -30.66 -17.63
C MET A 1 20.53 -30.36 -16.84
N LYS A 2 19.57 -29.56 -17.26
CA LYS A 2 19.36 -28.64 -18.40
C LYS A 2 18.44 -27.54 -17.82
N ASP A 3 18.88 -26.29 -17.74
CA ASP A 3 18.59 -25.18 -18.67
C ASP A 3 17.28 -24.44 -18.35
N ILE A 4 17.37 -23.37 -17.57
CA ILE A 4 16.52 -22.17 -17.69
C ILE A 4 17.46 -20.97 -17.49
N GLU A 5 17.92 -20.39 -18.60
CA GLU A 5 18.66 -19.12 -18.63
C GLU A 5 17.66 -17.96 -18.62
N PHE A 6 17.75 -17.09 -17.61
CA PHE A 6 17.12 -15.76 -17.65
C PHE A 6 18.14 -14.74 -18.15
N CYS A 7 17.75 -13.99 -19.18
CA CYS A 7 18.53 -12.93 -19.78
C CYS A 7 18.84 -11.81 -18.78
N HIS A 8 20.14 -11.57 -18.55
CA HIS A 8 20.63 -10.31 -18.01
C HIS A 8 20.55 -9.23 -19.09
N LEU A 9 19.68 -8.22 -18.91
CA LEU A 9 19.75 -6.96 -19.66
C LEU A 9 20.39 -5.90 -18.76
N SER A 10 21.49 -5.32 -19.25
CA SER A 10 22.21 -4.22 -18.64
C SER A 10 21.43 -2.90 -18.77
N VAL A 11 21.51 -2.08 -17.74
CA VAL A 11 20.81 -0.80 -17.47
C VAL A 11 21.23 0.35 -18.42
N GLY A 12 21.63 0.05 -19.65
CA GLY A 12 22.19 1.03 -20.60
C GLY A 12 21.23 1.58 -21.66
N ASP A 13 20.23 0.79 -22.09
CA ASP A 13 19.58 1.01 -23.39
C ASP A 13 18.13 1.53 -23.34
N VAL A 14 17.56 1.84 -22.17
CA VAL A 14 16.19 2.38 -22.03
C VAL A 14 16.14 3.93 -22.11
N ARG A 15 17.26 4.58 -22.43
CA ARG A 15 17.38 6.05 -22.37
C ARG A 15 17.23 6.79 -23.71
N ARG A 16 16.83 6.12 -24.80
CA ARG A 16 16.82 6.75 -26.15
C ARG A 16 15.58 6.57 -27.03
N GLU A 17 14.47 6.02 -26.54
CA GLU A 17 13.24 5.84 -27.34
C GLU A 17 11.97 6.48 -26.72
N ALA A 18 12.11 7.62 -26.03
CA ALA A 18 10.97 8.34 -25.44
C ALA A 18 10.93 9.83 -25.83
N GLN A 19 11.47 10.20 -27.00
CA GLN A 19 11.54 11.61 -27.42
C GLN A 19 10.78 11.99 -28.69
N GLU A 20 10.04 11.09 -29.35
CA GLU A 20 9.33 11.46 -30.59
C GLU A 20 7.93 10.82 -30.68
N THR A 21 6.93 11.49 -30.10
CA THR A 21 5.54 11.50 -30.61
C THR A 21 4.81 12.72 -30.05
N GLU A 22 4.48 13.69 -30.91
CA GLU A 22 3.55 14.79 -30.61
C GLU A 22 2.10 14.26 -30.66
N ALA A 23 1.42 14.24 -29.51
CA ALA A 23 -0.04 14.11 -29.39
C ALA A 23 -0.50 14.82 -28.10
N GLU A 24 -1.73 15.34 -28.12
CA GLU A 24 -2.33 16.36 -27.22
C GLU A 24 -2.12 16.21 -25.69
N PRO A 25 -2.10 17.32 -24.92
CA PRO A 25 -1.71 17.30 -23.51
C PRO A 25 -2.89 16.97 -22.60
N GLY A 26 -2.91 15.76 -22.06
CA GLY A 26 -3.82 15.40 -20.97
C GLY A 26 -3.50 14.01 -20.43
N LEU A 27 -3.37 13.90 -19.10
CA LEU A 27 -3.00 12.72 -18.30
C LEU A 27 -1.50 12.42 -18.17
N TRP A 28 -0.82 13.01 -17.19
CA TRP A 28 0.35 12.41 -16.53
C TRP A 28 0.37 12.72 -15.01
N CYS A 29 0.76 11.69 -14.25
CA CYS A 29 1.08 11.57 -12.81
C CYS A 29 1.64 12.84 -12.11
N PRO A 30 1.37 13.06 -10.79
CA PRO A 30 1.64 14.32 -10.07
C PRO A 30 3.12 14.57 -9.68
N TYR A 31 4.09 14.14 -10.46
CA TYR A 31 5.49 14.58 -10.29
C TYR A 31 5.97 15.27 -11.55
N HIS A 32 5.80 16.59 -11.61
CA HIS A 32 6.34 17.38 -12.70
C HIS A 32 7.90 17.32 -12.66
N PRO A 33 8.59 16.98 -13.77
CA PRO A 33 10.07 16.88 -13.83
C PRO A 33 10.83 18.21 -13.71
N LYS A 34 10.16 19.32 -13.39
CA LYS A 34 10.81 20.64 -13.27
C LYS A 34 11.37 20.90 -11.87
N HIS A 35 10.92 20.18 -10.85
CA HIS A 35 11.36 20.37 -9.45
C HIS A 35 12.54 19.47 -9.04
N ILE A 36 12.91 18.46 -9.84
CA ILE A 36 14.04 17.55 -9.52
C ILE A 36 15.40 18.19 -9.79
N ARG A 37 15.49 19.14 -10.74
CA ARG A 37 16.78 19.77 -11.11
C ARG A 37 17.36 20.71 -10.03
N GLY A 38 16.53 21.24 -9.14
CA GLY A 38 16.98 22.05 -8.00
C GLY A 38 17.52 21.18 -6.85
N ALA A 39 16.83 20.08 -6.55
CA ALA A 39 17.19 19.16 -5.48
C ALA A 39 18.45 18.34 -5.81
N GLU A 40 18.70 17.99 -7.09
CA GLU A 40 19.92 17.29 -7.50
C GLU A 40 21.18 18.15 -7.33
N ALA A 41 21.10 19.45 -7.58
CA ALA A 41 22.23 20.38 -7.42
C ALA A 41 22.59 20.61 -5.94
N GLU A 42 21.58 20.71 -5.06
CA GLU A 42 21.81 20.78 -3.60
C GLU A 42 22.34 19.45 -3.05
N TRP A 43 21.84 18.31 -3.51
CA TRP A 43 22.35 16.98 -3.11
C TRP A 43 23.80 16.73 -3.54
N GLU A 44 24.19 17.14 -4.75
CA GLU A 44 25.59 17.02 -5.19
C GLU A 44 26.52 17.90 -4.35
N THR A 45 26.06 19.07 -3.93
CA THR A 45 26.84 19.99 -3.10
C THR A 45 27.04 19.41 -1.69
N ILE A 46 25.96 18.92 -1.08
CA ILE A 46 25.99 18.26 0.24
C ILE A 46 26.84 16.97 0.21
N TRP A 47 26.78 16.20 -0.88
CA TRP A 47 27.60 15.00 -1.06
C TRP A 47 29.09 15.32 -1.21
N ARG A 48 29.45 16.39 -1.95
CA ARG A 48 30.84 16.84 -2.08
C ARG A 48 31.40 17.33 -0.74
N GLU A 49 30.64 18.11 0.02
CA GLU A 49 31.04 18.59 1.35
C GLU A 49 31.21 17.44 2.35
N SER A 50 30.34 16.44 2.29
CA SER A 50 30.43 15.22 3.11
C SER A 50 31.63 14.36 2.75
N LYS A 51 31.99 14.29 1.46
CA LYS A 51 33.17 13.58 0.97
C LYS A 51 34.48 14.29 1.36
N GLN A 52 34.51 15.62 1.33
CA GLN A 52 35.64 16.40 1.85
C GLN A 52 35.83 16.20 3.35
N LYS A 53 34.76 16.28 4.16
CA LYS A 53 34.83 16.03 5.61
C LYS A 53 35.29 14.61 5.95
N LYS A 54 34.93 13.61 5.12
CA LYS A 54 35.40 12.23 5.27
C LYS A 54 36.90 12.09 4.97
N ASN A 55 37.38 12.73 3.90
CA ASN A 55 38.80 12.74 3.54
C ASN A 55 39.66 13.51 4.57
N GLU A 56 39.14 14.60 5.13
CA GLU A 56 39.76 15.37 6.23
C GLU A 56 39.91 14.51 7.50
N LYS A 57 38.85 13.76 7.87
CA LYS A 57 38.87 12.82 8.99
C LYS A 57 39.83 11.66 8.75
N GLU A 58 39.95 11.15 7.52
CA GLU A 58 40.93 10.11 7.18
C GLU A 58 42.37 10.63 7.22
N ARG A 59 42.62 11.89 6.86
CA ARG A 59 43.91 12.57 7.01
C ARG A 59 44.31 12.72 8.48
N GLN A 60 43.38 13.19 9.33
CA GLN A 60 43.63 13.30 10.78
C GLN A 60 43.84 11.93 11.46
N LYS A 61 43.20 10.86 10.96
CA LYS A 61 43.33 9.51 11.51
C LYS A 61 44.63 8.81 11.09
N LYS A 62 45.31 9.28 10.04
CA LYS A 62 46.58 8.73 9.55
C LYS A 62 47.82 9.46 10.07
N GLY A 63 47.67 10.58 10.79
CA GLY A 63 48.78 11.24 11.48
C GLY A 63 49.96 11.59 10.57
N ILE A 64 49.68 12.22 9.43
CA ILE A 64 50.71 12.67 8.48
C ILE A 64 50.98 14.15 8.74
N THR A 65 52.22 14.49 9.07
CA THR A 65 52.74 15.87 9.19
C THR A 65 53.42 16.30 7.89
N GLU A 66 53.39 17.60 7.59
CA GLU A 66 53.76 18.23 6.30
C GLU A 66 55.25 18.15 5.88
N ASP A 67 56.08 17.31 6.51
CA ASP A 67 57.53 17.29 6.29
C ASP A 67 58.09 16.04 5.56
N ASP A 68 57.23 15.13 5.08
CA ASP A 68 57.67 13.90 4.38
C ASP A 68 57.47 13.94 2.83
N GLU A 69 57.08 15.07 2.24
CA GLU A 69 56.78 15.14 0.79
C GLU A 69 57.98 15.43 -0.15
N GLU A 70 59.20 15.63 0.36
CA GLU A 70 60.33 16.02 -0.50
C GLU A 70 61.21 14.86 -1.05
N SER A 71 60.74 13.60 -1.01
CA SER A 71 61.51 12.46 -1.57
C SER A 71 60.75 11.45 -2.43
N GLU A 72 59.47 11.65 -2.72
CA GLU A 72 58.69 10.78 -3.63
C GLU A 72 58.22 11.47 -4.93
N GLU A 73 58.56 12.74 -5.19
CA GLU A 73 58.19 13.44 -6.44
C GLU A 73 59.15 13.21 -7.62
N ASP A 74 60.33 12.59 -7.41
CA ASP A 74 61.35 12.43 -8.44
C ASP A 74 61.28 11.12 -9.26
N GLU A 75 60.39 10.18 -8.93
CA GLU A 75 60.22 8.94 -9.73
C GLU A 75 58.91 8.86 -10.54
N ALA A 76 57.97 9.79 -10.31
CA ALA A 76 56.69 9.84 -11.03
C ALA A 76 56.68 10.75 -12.28
N THR A 77 57.72 11.57 -12.50
CA THR A 77 57.79 12.54 -13.60
C THR A 77 58.30 11.99 -14.94
N LYS A 78 58.46 10.66 -15.08
CA LYS A 78 58.82 10.03 -16.38
C LYS A 78 57.65 9.39 -17.12
N VAL A 79 56.44 9.36 -16.56
CA VAL A 79 55.27 8.78 -17.25
C VAL A 79 54.04 9.65 -16.98
N THR A 80 53.89 10.76 -17.72
CA THR A 80 52.60 11.38 -18.12
C THR A 80 52.84 12.79 -18.67
N LYS A 81 53.36 12.85 -19.90
CA LYS A 81 53.13 14.01 -20.79
C LYS A 81 52.85 13.46 -22.18
N THR A 82 51.74 13.92 -22.76
CA THR A 82 51.07 13.58 -24.04
C THR A 82 49.79 12.74 -23.83
N MET A 83 48.59 13.15 -24.22
CA MET A 83 48.04 14.37 -24.82
C MET A 83 46.52 14.37 -24.51
N ASP A 84 45.93 15.54 -24.27
CA ASP A 84 44.54 15.79 -24.63
C ASP A 84 44.37 15.48 -26.12
N VAL A 85 43.44 14.58 -26.46
CA VAL A 85 43.01 14.37 -27.84
C VAL A 85 41.50 14.33 -27.83
N ASP A 86 40.92 15.31 -28.50
CA ASP A 86 39.55 15.37 -28.94
C ASP A 86 39.06 14.00 -29.45
N ARG A 87 37.79 13.68 -29.22
CA ARG A 87 37.15 12.50 -29.83
C ARG A 87 37.14 12.67 -31.35
N GLU A 88 38.18 12.18 -32.01
CA GLU A 88 38.16 11.86 -33.43
C GLU A 88 37.82 10.37 -33.60
N ASP A 89 36.84 10.10 -34.46
CA ASP A 89 36.32 8.78 -34.80
C ASP A 89 37.42 7.87 -35.37
N LEU A 90 37.93 6.96 -34.54
CA LEU A 90 38.90 5.94 -34.98
C LEU A 90 38.18 4.88 -35.84
N GLN A 91 38.39 4.95 -37.16
CA GLN A 91 38.05 3.87 -38.10
C GLN A 91 38.72 2.56 -37.69
N VAL A 92 37.91 1.57 -37.34
CA VAL A 92 38.32 0.17 -37.11
C VAL A 92 38.04 -0.61 -38.38
N ASP A 93 38.99 -1.42 -38.84
CA ASP A 93 38.78 -2.29 -40.00
C ASP A 93 37.66 -3.31 -39.68
N PRO A 94 36.54 -3.33 -40.45
CA PRO A 94 35.37 -4.15 -40.15
C PRO A 94 35.65 -5.66 -40.21
N VAL A 95 36.73 -6.07 -40.91
CA VAL A 95 37.09 -7.48 -41.04
C VAL A 95 38.01 -7.91 -39.91
N THR A 96 39.02 -7.11 -39.58
CA THR A 96 40.04 -7.46 -38.56
C THR A 96 39.71 -6.97 -37.16
N LEU A 97 38.76 -6.05 -37.02
CA LEU A 97 38.37 -5.37 -35.77
C LEU A 97 39.57 -4.77 -35.03
N LYS A 98 40.60 -4.39 -35.78
CA LYS A 98 41.81 -3.72 -35.29
C LYS A 98 41.80 -2.28 -35.76
N ASN A 99 42.39 -1.41 -34.95
CA ASN A 99 42.65 -0.04 -35.37
C ASN A 99 43.80 0.00 -36.38
N GLN A 100 44.04 1.20 -36.91
CA GLN A 100 45.11 1.52 -37.86
C GLN A 100 46.52 1.12 -37.39
N HIS A 101 46.71 0.92 -36.08
CA HIS A 101 47.96 0.47 -35.46
C HIS A 101 48.02 -1.04 -35.19
N GLY A 102 47.09 -1.82 -35.77
CA GLY A 102 47.08 -3.28 -35.67
C GLY A 102 46.69 -3.85 -34.31
N SER A 103 46.13 -3.01 -33.42
CA SER A 103 45.74 -3.33 -32.05
C SER A 103 44.22 -3.41 -31.91
N TYR A 104 43.73 -4.25 -30.99
CA TYR A 104 42.29 -4.36 -30.72
C TYR A 104 41.81 -3.15 -29.89
N PRO A 105 40.59 -2.64 -30.11
CA PRO A 105 40.02 -1.54 -29.34
C PRO A 105 39.97 -1.84 -27.83
N VAL A 106 40.15 -0.80 -27.01
CA VAL A 106 40.27 -0.89 -25.54
C VAL A 106 39.02 -1.47 -24.87
N TRP A 107 37.85 -1.33 -25.50
CA TRP A 107 36.59 -1.90 -25.01
C TRP A 107 36.47 -3.43 -25.22
N MET A 108 37.34 -4.03 -26.04
CA MET A 108 37.29 -5.46 -26.33
C MET A 108 38.15 -6.26 -25.34
N ASN A 109 37.52 -7.21 -24.63
CA ASN A 109 38.21 -7.98 -23.59
C ASN A 109 39.01 -9.18 -24.16
N GLN A 110 39.97 -9.70 -23.39
CA GLN A 110 40.84 -10.80 -23.85
C GLN A 110 40.10 -12.10 -24.21
N ARG A 111 38.92 -12.35 -23.63
CA ARG A 111 38.08 -13.51 -23.96
C ARG A 111 37.47 -13.39 -25.35
N GLN A 112 36.99 -12.20 -25.72
CA GLN A 112 36.45 -11.88 -27.05
C GLN A 112 37.55 -11.98 -28.11
N ILE A 113 38.75 -11.45 -27.83
CA ILE A 113 39.90 -11.55 -28.74
C ILE A 113 40.30 -13.01 -28.96
N LYS A 114 40.28 -13.86 -27.92
CA LYS A 114 40.56 -15.30 -28.06
C LYS A 114 39.49 -16.03 -28.90
N LYS A 115 38.20 -15.72 -28.73
CA LYS A 115 37.13 -16.28 -29.57
C LYS A 115 37.29 -15.88 -31.03
N LEU A 116 37.66 -14.63 -31.31
CA LEU A 116 37.86 -14.12 -32.67
C LEU A 116 39.06 -14.78 -33.36
N LYS A 117 40.16 -15.01 -32.61
CA LYS A 117 41.34 -15.73 -33.11
C LYS A 117 41.03 -17.22 -33.36
N SER A 118 40.25 -17.85 -32.48
CA SER A 118 39.82 -19.25 -32.63
C SER A 118 38.92 -19.45 -33.86
N ALA A 119 37.97 -18.53 -34.07
CA ALA A 119 37.08 -18.54 -35.23
C ALA A 119 37.83 -18.40 -36.58
N ARG A 120 38.98 -17.72 -36.59
CA ARG A 120 39.83 -17.56 -37.79
C ARG A 120 40.75 -18.76 -38.06
N SER A 121 41.04 -19.59 -37.06
CA SER A 121 41.92 -20.77 -37.22
C SER A 121 41.22 -22.04 -37.71
N GLY A 122 39.88 -22.07 -37.73
CA GLY A 122 39.10 -23.21 -38.20
C GLY A 122 38.57 -23.01 -39.62
N GLY A 123 39.39 -23.29 -40.64
CA GLY A 123 38.95 -23.21 -42.04
C GLY A 123 38.08 -24.41 -42.45
N LYS A 124 36.83 -24.15 -42.86
CA LYS A 124 36.06 -24.86 -43.92
C LYS A 124 34.73 -24.14 -44.21
N TYR A 125 34.40 -24.06 -45.50
CA TYR A 125 33.35 -23.24 -46.13
C TYR A 125 31.92 -23.82 -46.03
N ASP A 126 30.97 -22.89 -46.20
CA ASP A 126 29.65 -22.96 -46.85
C ASP A 126 28.31 -23.16 -46.10
N THR A 127 27.57 -22.04 -46.16
CA THR A 127 26.11 -21.80 -46.23
C THR A 127 25.22 -22.09 -45.02
N MET A 128 24.97 -21.03 -44.23
CA MET A 128 23.64 -20.78 -43.65
C MET A 128 23.38 -19.26 -43.54
N ASP A 129 22.12 -18.92 -43.71
CA ASP A 129 21.55 -17.74 -44.39
C ASP A 129 21.62 -16.36 -43.72
N MET A 130 21.50 -15.37 -44.62
CA MET A 130 21.18 -13.96 -44.42
C MET A 130 19.99 -13.73 -43.47
N HIS A 131 20.26 -13.42 -42.21
CA HIS A 131 19.35 -12.60 -41.38
C HIS A 131 20.07 -11.79 -40.28
N THR A 132 21.37 -11.97 -40.11
CA THR A 132 22.17 -11.23 -39.10
C THR A 132 23.02 -10.09 -39.70
N ALA A 133 22.88 -9.81 -41.00
CA ALA A 133 23.70 -8.83 -41.72
C ALA A 133 22.87 -7.69 -42.34
N GLN A 134 21.71 -7.38 -41.75
CA GLN A 134 20.87 -6.26 -42.19
C GLN A 134 20.21 -5.54 -41.01
N PHE A 135 20.99 -5.23 -39.99
CA PHE A 135 20.66 -4.21 -38.99
C PHE A 135 21.97 -3.62 -38.50
N ILE A 136 22.50 -2.67 -39.28
CA ILE A 136 23.37 -1.54 -38.92
C ILE A 136 23.76 -0.90 -40.28
N ASN A 137 23.39 0.37 -40.44
CA ASN A 137 23.55 1.25 -41.60
C ASN A 137 22.47 1.13 -42.69
N VAL A 138 21.34 1.83 -42.52
CA VAL A 138 21.01 3.06 -43.29
C VAL A 138 19.95 3.82 -42.49
N GLU A 139 20.34 4.83 -41.71
CA GLU A 139 19.44 5.92 -41.30
C GLU A 139 20.25 7.19 -40.99
N LEU A 140 20.88 7.72 -42.04
CA LEU A 140 21.21 9.13 -42.15
C LEU A 140 20.85 9.53 -43.59
N GLU A 141 20.02 10.57 -43.72
CA GLU A 141 19.47 11.19 -44.93
C GLU A 141 18.09 10.67 -45.44
N ARG A 142 16.98 11.22 -44.92
CA ARG A 142 16.17 12.25 -45.62
C ARG A 142 14.81 12.56 -44.95
N ASN A 143 14.41 13.82 -45.11
CA ASN A 143 13.30 14.59 -44.52
C ASN A 143 11.87 14.05 -44.65
N PRO A 144 10.93 14.54 -43.80
CA PRO A 144 9.52 14.14 -43.78
C PRO A 144 8.67 15.04 -44.70
N THR A 145 8.01 14.45 -45.70
CA THR A 145 6.75 14.94 -46.31
C THR A 145 6.29 13.95 -47.39
N GLN A 146 4.98 13.68 -47.45
CA GLN A 146 4.28 12.72 -48.33
C GLN A 146 4.33 11.27 -47.81
N ARG A 147 3.25 10.47 -47.72
CA ARG A 147 1.95 10.46 -48.41
C ARG A 147 0.99 9.46 -47.74
N GLN A 148 -0.30 9.71 -47.94
CA GLN A 148 -1.42 8.79 -47.77
C GLN A 148 -1.44 7.64 -48.81
N ALA A 149 -2.19 6.60 -48.45
CA ALA A 149 -3.01 5.69 -49.28
C ALA A 149 -2.39 4.45 -49.99
N GLU A 150 -3.27 3.45 -50.15
CA GLU A 150 -3.24 2.20 -50.95
C GLU A 150 -2.78 0.93 -50.19
N VAL A 151 -3.61 -0.05 -49.79
CA VAL A 151 -4.60 -0.94 -50.45
C VAL A 151 -3.98 -2.02 -51.35
N LYS A 152 -4.37 -3.28 -51.06
CA LYS A 152 -4.27 -4.56 -51.84
C LYS A 152 -2.90 -5.26 -51.86
N GLN A 153 -2.77 -6.59 -51.95
CA GLN A 153 -3.59 -7.82 -51.82
C GLN A 153 -2.59 -9.00 -51.99
N ASP A 154 -3.04 -10.24 -51.75
CA ASP A 154 -2.38 -11.53 -52.09
C ASP A 154 -1.26 -12.01 -51.16
N GLY A 155 -1.14 -13.28 -50.76
CA GLY A 155 -1.87 -14.50 -51.11
C GLY A 155 -0.99 -15.73 -50.84
N GLU A 156 -1.58 -16.73 -50.18
CA GLU A 156 -1.24 -18.16 -50.19
C GLU A 156 -0.15 -18.80 -49.27
N LYS A 157 -0.67 -19.56 -48.29
CA LYS A 157 -0.54 -21.02 -48.02
C LYS A 157 0.83 -21.65 -47.64
N LYS A 158 0.85 -22.29 -46.46
CA LYS A 158 0.89 -23.77 -46.21
C LYS A 158 1.02 -24.07 -44.71
N ARG A 159 -0.03 -24.56 -44.04
CA ARG A 159 -0.32 -25.96 -43.61
C ARG A 159 0.46 -26.48 -42.39
N CYS A 160 -0.24 -26.55 -41.25
CA CYS A 160 0.00 -27.49 -40.15
C CYS A 160 -0.58 -28.90 -40.46
N PRO A 161 -0.04 -29.98 -39.88
CA PRO A 161 -0.53 -31.34 -40.10
C PRO A 161 -1.72 -31.72 -39.22
N ARG A 162 -2.59 -32.55 -39.82
CA ARG A 162 -3.79 -33.19 -39.27
C ARG A 162 -3.43 -34.28 -38.26
N PHE A 163 -4.24 -34.46 -37.21
CA PHE A 163 -4.62 -35.79 -36.68
C PHE A 163 -5.83 -35.66 -35.73
N LEU A 164 -7.04 -35.88 -36.26
CA LEU A 164 -7.99 -36.93 -35.85
C LEU A 164 -9.36 -36.64 -36.48
N GLU A 165 -9.83 -37.59 -37.28
CA GLU A 165 -11.13 -37.60 -37.93
C GLU A 165 -11.77 -38.97 -37.68
N LYS A 166 -13.05 -38.95 -37.28
CA LYS A 166 -14.15 -39.96 -37.36
C LYS A 166 -15.03 -39.75 -36.11
N VAL A 167 -16.31 -39.41 -36.27
CA VAL A 167 -17.40 -40.39 -36.41
C VAL A 167 -18.69 -39.70 -36.93
N ILE A 168 -19.25 -40.28 -38.00
CA ILE A 168 -20.67 -40.37 -38.45
C ILE A 168 -21.44 -39.12 -38.93
N VAL A 169 -21.83 -39.15 -40.21
CA VAL A 169 -23.02 -38.48 -40.78
C VAL A 169 -24.03 -39.55 -41.18
N ARG A 170 -25.30 -39.38 -40.78
CA ARG A 170 -26.51 -39.80 -41.53
C ARG A 170 -27.71 -38.95 -41.06
N THR A 171 -28.01 -37.91 -41.83
CA THR A 171 -29.28 -37.66 -42.56
C THR A 171 -30.58 -37.67 -41.74
N VAL A 172 -31.33 -36.57 -41.80
CA VAL A 172 -32.74 -36.45 -42.24
C VAL A 172 -33.37 -35.11 -41.75
N ASP A 173 -34.02 -34.42 -42.69
CA ASP A 173 -35.13 -33.44 -42.60
C ASP A 173 -35.02 -32.02 -42.00
N GLN A 174 -35.41 -31.09 -42.89
CA GLN A 174 -36.38 -30.00 -42.70
C GLN A 174 -35.93 -28.57 -42.29
N VAL A 175 -36.32 -27.65 -43.18
CA VAL A 175 -36.60 -26.21 -43.02
C VAL A 175 -35.41 -25.29 -42.71
N HIS A 176 -34.98 -24.57 -43.75
CA HIS A 176 -34.06 -23.43 -43.64
C HIS A 176 -34.69 -22.28 -42.83
N PHE A 177 -34.32 -22.17 -41.55
CA PHE A 177 -34.23 -20.88 -40.88
C PHE A 177 -32.85 -20.30 -41.19
N VAL A 178 -32.82 -19.11 -41.82
CA VAL A 178 -31.59 -18.33 -41.94
C VAL A 178 -31.28 -17.81 -40.55
N ILE A 179 -30.41 -18.54 -39.83
CA ILE A 179 -29.85 -18.06 -38.58
C ILE A 179 -28.57 -17.30 -38.91
N ASP A 180 -28.56 -16.04 -38.52
CA ASP A 180 -27.42 -15.15 -38.60
C ASP A 180 -26.23 -15.74 -37.82
N MET A 181 -25.22 -16.19 -38.57
CA MET A 181 -24.03 -16.86 -38.05
C MET A 181 -23.16 -15.95 -37.16
N GLU A 182 -23.34 -14.63 -37.21
CA GLU A 182 -22.68 -13.72 -36.24
C GLU A 182 -23.34 -13.79 -34.86
N LYS A 183 -24.68 -13.92 -34.79
CA LYS A 183 -25.38 -14.12 -33.51
C LYS A 183 -25.16 -15.52 -32.95
N LEU A 184 -25.07 -16.53 -33.81
CA LEU A 184 -24.72 -17.88 -33.36
C LEU A 184 -23.24 -17.99 -32.98
N GLY A 185 -22.34 -17.22 -33.60
CA GLY A 185 -20.94 -17.08 -33.19
C GLY A 185 -20.80 -16.44 -31.81
N ARG A 186 -21.62 -15.43 -31.48
CA ARG A 186 -21.71 -14.87 -30.11
C ARG A 186 -22.34 -15.85 -29.12
N LEU A 187 -23.30 -16.68 -29.55
CA LEU A 187 -23.90 -17.73 -28.71
C LEU A 187 -23.02 -18.98 -28.55
N PHE A 188 -22.17 -19.32 -29.53
CA PHE A 188 -21.19 -20.41 -29.44
C PHE A 188 -19.93 -19.99 -28.68
N SER A 189 -19.51 -18.72 -28.81
CA SER A 189 -18.53 -18.11 -27.90
C SER A 189 -19.04 -18.07 -26.45
N CYS A 190 -20.37 -18.05 -26.26
CA CYS A 190 -21.01 -18.10 -24.94
C CYS A 190 -21.11 -19.52 -24.36
N MET A 191 -20.95 -20.59 -25.17
CA MET A 191 -21.28 -21.97 -24.76
C MET A 191 -20.14 -22.99 -24.82
N THR A 192 -18.96 -22.66 -25.36
CA THR A 192 -17.80 -23.57 -25.32
C THR A 192 -16.54 -22.80 -24.90
N ASN A 193 -16.06 -23.10 -23.69
CA ASN A 193 -14.99 -22.44 -22.92
C ASN A 193 -15.35 -21.07 -22.33
N TRP A 194 -16.06 -21.08 -21.20
CA TRP A 194 -15.77 -20.10 -20.16
C TRP A 194 -14.34 -20.36 -19.69
N GLN A 195 -13.36 -19.64 -20.23
CA GLN A 195 -12.00 -19.64 -19.70
C GLN A 195 -12.06 -19.01 -18.31
N ILE A 196 -11.90 -19.88 -17.32
CA ILE A 196 -11.92 -19.61 -15.89
C ILE A 196 -10.72 -18.72 -15.56
N GLY A 197 -10.98 -17.53 -15.00
CA GLY A 197 -9.99 -16.76 -14.23
C GLY A 197 -8.75 -16.28 -14.99
N GLU A 198 -8.87 -15.79 -16.22
CA GLU A 198 -7.72 -15.14 -16.87
C GLU A 198 -7.37 -13.82 -16.13
N PRO A 199 -6.10 -13.59 -15.78
CA PRO A 199 -5.68 -12.39 -15.06
C PRO A 199 -5.92 -11.11 -15.88
N GLU A 200 -6.04 -11.22 -17.20
CA GLU A 200 -6.35 -10.12 -18.12
C GLU A 200 -7.75 -9.52 -17.88
N ALA A 201 -8.71 -10.37 -17.48
CA ALA A 201 -10.09 -9.98 -17.20
C ALA A 201 -10.36 -9.80 -15.69
N THR A 202 -9.33 -9.58 -14.88
CA THR A 202 -9.46 -9.43 -13.42
C THR A 202 -9.10 -8.02 -12.96
N ILE A 203 -10.01 -7.37 -12.22
CA ILE A 203 -9.80 -6.05 -11.60
C ILE A 203 -9.56 -6.25 -10.10
N VAL A 204 -8.47 -5.70 -9.59
CA VAL A 204 -8.13 -5.72 -8.16
C VAL A 204 -8.48 -4.37 -7.54
N ILE A 205 -9.31 -4.40 -6.50
CA ILE A 205 -9.83 -3.23 -5.78
C ILE A 205 -9.33 -3.28 -4.34
N HIS A 206 -8.50 -2.31 -3.97
CA HIS A 206 -7.99 -2.15 -2.62
C HIS A 206 -8.44 -0.79 -2.04
N PRO A 207 -9.57 -0.76 -1.30
CA PRO A 207 -10.08 0.47 -0.71
C PRO A 207 -9.30 0.84 0.56
N GLY A 208 -8.78 2.06 0.61
CA GLY A 208 -8.20 2.66 1.82
C GLY A 208 -9.02 3.82 2.36
N SER A 209 -8.68 4.33 3.55
CA SER A 209 -9.39 5.49 4.13
C SER A 209 -9.12 6.82 3.41
N TYR A 210 -7.97 6.93 2.74
CA TYR A 210 -7.62 8.12 1.96
C TYR A 210 -7.39 7.78 0.47
N TRP A 211 -6.68 6.70 0.19
CA TRP A 211 -6.39 6.25 -1.18
C TRP A 211 -7.20 5.01 -1.53
N LEU A 212 -7.89 5.03 -2.67
CA LEU A 212 -8.36 3.86 -3.39
C LEU A 212 -7.27 3.42 -4.36
N ARG A 213 -6.92 2.13 -4.36
CA ARG A 213 -6.01 1.54 -5.34
C ARG A 213 -6.79 0.55 -6.20
N ILE A 214 -6.80 0.79 -7.50
CA ILE A 214 -7.57 0.00 -8.45
C ILE A 214 -6.77 -0.21 -9.74
N GLY A 215 -6.88 -1.38 -10.34
CA GLY A 215 -6.19 -1.71 -11.58
C GLY A 215 -6.51 -3.12 -12.03
N ARG A 216 -6.09 -3.47 -13.24
CA ARG A 216 -6.14 -4.84 -13.75
C ARG A 216 -5.06 -5.66 -13.06
N ALA A 217 -5.27 -6.96 -12.86
CA ALA A 217 -4.27 -7.82 -12.22
C ALA A 217 -2.95 -7.90 -13.02
N ILE A 218 -3.02 -7.70 -14.34
CA ILE A 218 -1.85 -7.62 -15.23
C ILE A 218 -1.08 -6.30 -15.11
N ASP A 219 -1.68 -5.25 -14.55
CA ASP A 219 -1.04 -3.94 -14.51
C ASP A 219 0.21 -3.99 -13.63
N PRO A 220 1.30 -3.31 -14.03
CA PRO A 220 2.52 -3.27 -13.22
C PRO A 220 2.24 -2.59 -11.87
N PHE A 221 1.44 -1.51 -11.89
CA PHE A 221 1.08 -0.69 -10.74
C PHE A 221 -0.42 -0.32 -10.79
N PRO A 222 -1.08 -0.15 -9.63
CA PRO A 222 -2.46 0.32 -9.60
C PRO A 222 -2.55 1.82 -9.85
N VAL A 223 -3.72 2.24 -10.31
CA VAL A 223 -4.14 3.63 -10.25
C VAL A 223 -4.50 3.97 -8.81
N SER A 224 -3.96 5.08 -8.31
CA SER A 224 -4.28 5.61 -6.98
C SER A 224 -5.20 6.81 -7.11
N VAL A 225 -6.40 6.71 -6.56
CA VAL A 225 -7.42 7.76 -6.59
C VAL A 225 -7.76 8.18 -5.16
N PRO A 226 -7.88 9.48 -4.84
CA PRO A 226 -8.39 9.90 -3.53
C PRO A 226 -9.79 9.32 -3.29
N HIS A 227 -10.01 8.66 -2.16
CA HIS A 227 -11.24 7.91 -1.86
C HIS A 227 -12.33 8.83 -1.30
N VAL A 228 -12.68 9.86 -2.08
CA VAL A 228 -13.58 10.95 -1.70
C VAL A 228 -14.57 11.25 -2.82
N ILE A 229 -15.77 11.65 -2.43
CA ILE A 229 -16.83 12.07 -3.34
C ILE A 229 -17.45 13.37 -2.85
N ALA A 230 -17.66 14.31 -3.77
CA ALA A 230 -18.43 15.51 -3.55
C ALA A 230 -19.80 15.35 -4.21
N ARG A 231 -20.89 15.42 -3.44
CA ARG A 231 -22.27 15.36 -3.96
C ARG A 231 -22.94 16.72 -3.91
N ARG A 232 -23.58 17.11 -5.01
CA ARG A 232 -24.27 18.40 -5.11
C ARG A 232 -25.47 18.46 -4.17
N LYS A 233 -25.66 19.60 -3.51
CA LYS A 233 -26.83 19.86 -2.66
C LYS A 233 -28.07 20.06 -3.52
N LYS A 234 -29.14 19.30 -3.25
CA LYS A 234 -30.44 19.40 -3.96
C LYS A 234 -31.34 20.53 -3.46
N ALA A 235 -31.06 21.11 -2.28
CA ALA A 235 -31.85 22.20 -1.69
C ALA A 235 -30.95 23.26 -1.04
N SER A 236 -31.32 24.54 -1.19
CA SER A 236 -30.66 25.72 -0.62
C SER A 236 -30.77 25.85 0.91
N PHE A 237 -31.49 24.94 1.58
CA PHE A 237 -31.78 24.99 3.03
C PHE A 237 -31.11 23.89 3.89
N GLY A 238 -30.18 23.11 3.34
CA GLY A 238 -29.42 22.11 4.11
C GLY A 238 -28.12 22.67 4.69
N GLN A 239 -27.85 22.42 5.98
CA GLN A 239 -26.50 22.59 6.55
C GLN A 239 -25.51 21.78 5.72
N ARG A 240 -24.38 22.40 5.35
CA ARG A 240 -23.30 21.74 4.62
C ARG A 240 -22.75 20.59 5.47
N HIS A 241 -22.58 19.43 4.86
CA HIS A 241 -21.88 18.32 5.48
C HIS A 241 -20.51 18.14 4.83
N GLU A 242 -19.47 18.18 5.65
CA GLU A 242 -18.12 17.83 5.27
C GLU A 242 -17.55 16.88 6.32
N ASP A 243 -17.14 15.72 5.84
CA ASP A 243 -16.35 14.80 6.62
C ASP A 243 -14.94 15.39 6.83
N GLY A 244 -14.61 15.72 8.08
CA GLY A 244 -13.30 16.28 8.43
C GLY A 244 -12.12 15.41 7.98
N ILE A 245 -11.13 16.05 7.33
CA ILE A 245 -9.90 15.36 6.94
C ILE A 245 -9.02 15.25 8.18
N LEU A 246 -8.47 16.33 8.73
CA LEU A 246 -7.45 16.17 9.76
C LEU A 246 -7.97 15.81 11.17
N PHE A 247 -9.07 16.44 11.60
CA PHE A 247 -9.55 16.36 12.97
C PHE A 247 -10.55 15.22 13.21
N ARG A 248 -10.54 14.68 14.43
CA ARG A 248 -11.54 13.72 14.91
C ARG A 248 -12.79 14.46 15.39
N THR A 249 -13.94 13.80 15.30
CA THR A 249 -15.26 14.36 15.66
C THR A 249 -15.35 14.86 17.11
N LYS A 250 -14.46 14.42 18.01
CA LYS A 250 -14.40 14.82 19.41
C LYS A 250 -13.16 15.65 19.78
N ASP A 251 -12.42 16.20 18.82
CA ASP A 251 -11.28 17.07 19.11
C ASP A 251 -11.75 18.44 19.64
N GLY A 252 -12.11 18.49 20.92
CA GLY A 252 -12.34 19.73 21.65
C GLY A 252 -11.01 20.39 22.07
N LYS A 253 -10.94 21.72 21.96
CA LYS A 253 -9.83 22.53 22.49
C LYS A 253 -9.98 22.68 24.02
N ASN A 254 -9.62 21.64 24.77
CA ASN A 254 -9.60 21.70 26.23
C ASN A 254 -8.19 22.07 26.73
N GLN A 255 -8.06 23.08 27.62
CA GLN A 255 -6.77 23.45 28.21
C GLN A 255 -6.05 22.29 28.91
N SER A 256 -6.81 21.35 29.50
CA SER A 256 -6.26 20.14 30.11
C SER A 256 -5.60 19.20 29.08
N LYS A 257 -6.15 19.13 27.86
CA LYS A 257 -5.59 18.33 26.76
C LYS A 257 -4.26 18.92 26.29
N GLN A 258 -4.15 20.24 26.23
CA GLN A 258 -2.92 20.93 25.83
C GLN A 258 -1.76 20.68 26.82
N ARG A 259 -2.02 20.81 28.13
CA ARG A 259 -1.02 20.49 29.16
C ARG A 259 -0.58 19.03 29.12
N HIS A 260 -1.53 18.10 28.93
CA HIS A 260 -1.20 16.69 28.82
C HIS A 260 -0.32 16.40 27.59
N MET A 261 -0.60 17.03 26.45
CA MET A 261 0.24 16.89 25.26
C MET A 261 1.65 17.44 25.48
N GLU A 262 1.81 18.54 26.22
CA GLU A 262 3.13 19.08 26.60
C GLU A 262 3.93 18.10 27.48
N GLU A 263 3.28 17.46 28.46
CA GLU A 263 3.89 16.40 29.27
C GLU A 263 4.32 15.22 28.40
N CYS A 264 3.48 14.80 27.45
CA CYS A 264 3.81 13.73 26.50
C CYS A 264 5.00 14.09 25.61
N VAL A 265 5.12 15.33 25.13
CA VAL A 265 6.31 15.77 24.38
C VAL A 265 7.57 15.62 25.22
N SER A 266 7.53 15.98 26.50
CA SER A 266 8.68 15.79 27.39
C SER A 266 9.06 14.31 27.54
N LYS A 267 8.08 13.39 27.63
CA LYS A 267 8.33 11.94 27.64
C LYS A 267 8.99 11.46 26.33
N VAL A 268 8.48 11.93 25.19
CA VAL A 268 9.03 11.57 23.86
C VAL A 268 10.46 12.10 23.72
N HIS A 269 10.69 13.37 24.07
CA HIS A 269 12.02 13.99 24.09
C HIS A 269 13.00 13.18 24.94
N LYS A 270 12.61 12.82 26.18
CA LYS A 270 13.43 11.95 27.03
C LYS A 270 13.78 10.62 26.35
N GLY A 271 12.81 9.99 25.68
CA GLY A 271 13.03 8.76 24.91
C GLY A 271 13.93 8.94 23.68
N ILE A 272 14.00 10.14 23.10
CA ILE A 272 14.97 10.49 22.05
C ILE A 272 16.35 10.65 22.66
N THR A 273 16.50 11.45 23.71
CA THR A 273 17.79 11.78 24.33
C THR A 273 18.48 10.59 25.00
N GLU A 274 17.70 9.64 25.54
CA GLU A 274 18.23 8.39 26.12
C GLU A 274 18.94 7.51 25.07
N ARG A 275 18.62 7.70 23.78
CA ARG A 275 19.24 6.96 22.68
C ARG A 275 20.42 7.76 22.13
N MET A 276 21.59 7.11 22.12
CA MET A 276 22.78 7.68 21.50
C MET A 276 22.66 7.63 19.97
N THR A 277 23.28 8.61 19.32
CA THR A 277 23.54 8.60 17.87
C THR A 277 24.45 7.42 17.49
N SER A 278 24.56 7.11 16.20
CA SER A 278 25.51 6.10 15.71
C SER A 278 26.97 6.41 16.07
N SER A 279 27.29 7.68 16.34
CA SER A 279 28.59 8.15 16.82
C SER A 279 28.82 7.91 18.32
N GLY A 280 27.82 7.45 19.07
CA GLY A 280 27.88 7.24 20.51
C GLY A 280 27.72 8.52 21.34
N GLN A 281 27.42 9.65 20.70
CA GLN A 281 27.15 10.92 21.38
C GLN A 281 25.64 11.11 21.60
N PRO A 282 25.23 11.76 22.71
CA PRO A 282 23.85 12.23 22.87
C PRO A 282 23.56 13.34 21.85
N ARG A 283 22.29 13.47 21.46
CA ARG A 283 21.89 14.53 20.52
C ARG A 283 21.99 15.91 21.15
N GLU A 284 22.37 16.88 20.32
CA GLU A 284 22.40 18.27 20.75
C GLU A 284 20.97 18.80 20.98
N PRO A 285 20.68 19.37 22.16
CA PRO A 285 19.36 19.91 22.44
C PRO A 285 19.12 21.17 21.60
N VAL A 286 18.02 21.20 20.86
CA VAL A 286 17.63 22.36 20.06
C VAL A 286 16.73 23.29 20.89
N SER A 287 16.95 24.60 20.77
CA SER A 287 16.18 25.61 21.51
C SER A 287 15.02 26.13 20.68
N LEU A 288 13.80 25.81 21.11
CA LEU A 288 12.55 26.28 20.50
C LEU A 288 12.50 27.81 20.35
N SER A 289 13.06 28.56 21.29
CA SER A 289 13.05 30.04 21.22
C SER A 289 13.81 30.56 19.99
N LYS A 290 14.95 29.95 19.64
CA LYS A 290 15.74 30.35 18.47
C LYS A 290 15.04 30.03 17.16
N GLU A 291 14.32 28.91 17.12
CA GLU A 291 13.50 28.52 15.96
C GLU A 291 12.34 29.51 15.75
N GLN A 292 11.64 29.86 16.84
CA GLN A 292 10.55 30.83 16.81
C GLN A 292 11.01 32.21 16.31
N GLU A 293 12.15 32.70 16.79
CA GLU A 293 12.72 33.99 16.36
C GLU A 293 13.05 34.00 14.85
N PHE A 294 13.59 32.89 14.33
CA PHE A 294 13.86 32.75 12.89
C PHE A 294 12.56 32.68 12.08
N ASN A 295 11.58 31.91 12.55
CA ASN A 295 10.33 31.68 11.85
C ASN A 295 9.45 32.95 11.80
N ASP A 296 9.44 33.75 12.86
CA ASP A 296 8.76 35.05 12.87
C ASP A 296 9.38 36.05 11.88
N ALA A 297 10.69 35.95 11.65
CA ALA A 297 11.40 36.80 10.70
C ALA A 297 11.26 36.32 9.24
N ALA A 298 10.77 35.08 9.03
CA ALA A 298 10.67 34.49 7.70
C ALA A 298 9.55 35.14 6.88
N LYS A 299 9.90 35.62 5.68
CA LYS A 299 8.95 36.21 4.73
C LYS A 299 8.75 35.31 3.51
N PRO A 300 7.53 35.21 2.96
CA PRO A 300 7.30 34.48 1.73
C PRO A 300 8.04 35.13 0.56
N ARG A 301 8.58 34.28 -0.32
CA ARG A 301 9.11 34.68 -1.62
C ARG A 301 8.20 34.13 -2.71
N GLN A 302 7.61 35.00 -3.53
CA GLN A 302 6.88 34.57 -4.71
C GLN A 302 7.85 33.94 -5.73
N LEU A 303 7.52 32.75 -6.24
CA LEU A 303 8.29 32.06 -7.28
C LEU A 303 7.66 32.29 -8.65
N ASP A 304 6.38 31.94 -8.77
CA ASP A 304 5.63 31.97 -10.02
C ASP A 304 4.39 32.86 -9.90
N GLU A 305 3.96 33.45 -11.01
CA GLU A 305 2.72 34.24 -11.08
C GLU A 305 1.46 33.37 -11.04
N ASP A 306 1.55 32.13 -11.54
CA ASP A 306 0.47 31.14 -11.53
C ASP A 306 1.03 29.78 -11.11
N SER A 307 0.31 29.08 -10.25
CA SER A 307 0.66 27.74 -9.77
C SER A 307 0.50 26.66 -10.83
N GLY A 308 -0.20 26.95 -11.93
CA GLY A 308 -0.56 25.97 -12.95
C GLY A 308 -1.64 24.97 -12.48
N MET A 309 -2.16 25.15 -11.26
CA MET A 309 -3.26 24.36 -10.73
C MET A 309 -4.58 25.05 -11.09
N VAL A 310 -5.57 24.26 -11.50
CA VAL A 310 -6.88 24.77 -11.94
C VAL A 310 -7.97 24.20 -11.04
N TRP A 311 -8.92 25.05 -10.65
CA TRP A 311 -10.12 24.59 -9.96
C TRP A 311 -10.94 23.69 -10.86
N THR A 312 -11.60 22.70 -10.27
CA THR A 312 -12.50 21.82 -11.01
C THR A 312 -13.64 22.65 -11.60
N ASP A 313 -13.86 22.54 -12.90
CA ASP A 313 -14.97 23.22 -13.56
C ASP A 313 -16.32 22.61 -13.12
N VAL A 314 -17.16 23.44 -12.51
CA VAL A 314 -18.48 23.08 -11.99
C VAL A 314 -19.61 23.73 -12.81
N GLN A 315 -19.31 24.40 -13.93
CA GLN A 315 -20.34 25.07 -14.74
C GLN A 315 -21.41 24.12 -15.27
N SER A 316 -21.02 22.88 -15.57
CA SER A 316 -21.92 21.80 -16.00
C SER A 316 -22.83 21.26 -14.89
N ASN A 317 -22.70 21.76 -13.65
CA ASN A 317 -23.53 21.39 -12.50
C ASN A 317 -23.60 19.86 -12.24
N PRO A 318 -22.45 19.15 -12.18
CA PRO A 318 -22.42 17.70 -12.03
C PRO A 318 -23.08 17.26 -10.71
N GLU A 319 -23.85 16.16 -10.74
CA GLU A 319 -24.50 15.62 -9.54
C GLU A 319 -23.49 15.17 -8.50
N PHE A 320 -22.36 14.62 -8.94
CA PHE A 320 -21.24 14.26 -8.08
C PHE A 320 -19.90 14.39 -8.80
N LEU A 321 -18.84 14.57 -8.01
CA LEU A 321 -17.44 14.61 -8.44
C LEU A 321 -16.63 13.63 -7.59
N VAL A 322 -15.64 12.97 -8.18
CA VAL A 322 -14.87 11.89 -7.56
C VAL A 322 -13.38 12.21 -7.54
N GLY A 323 -12.69 11.80 -6.48
CA GLY A 323 -11.24 11.83 -6.40
C GLY A 323 -10.67 13.24 -6.35
N GLU A 324 -9.64 13.51 -7.15
CA GLU A 324 -8.98 14.82 -7.20
C GLU A 324 -9.96 15.95 -7.54
N LYS A 325 -10.91 15.70 -8.45
CA LYS A 325 -11.95 16.67 -8.81
C LYS A 325 -12.84 17.08 -7.63
N ALA A 326 -13.00 16.21 -6.63
CA ALA A 326 -13.72 16.53 -5.41
C ALA A 326 -12.87 17.29 -4.38
N LEU A 327 -11.54 17.20 -4.44
CA LEU A 327 -10.62 17.96 -3.58
C LEU A 327 -10.41 19.39 -4.10
N TYR A 328 -10.33 19.57 -5.42
CA TYR A 328 -10.10 20.86 -6.09
C TYR A 328 -11.42 21.61 -6.40
N LEU A 329 -12.26 21.85 -5.40
CA LEU A 329 -13.50 22.62 -5.55
C LEU A 329 -13.31 24.10 -5.17
N GLU A 330 -13.62 25.02 -6.09
CA GLU A 330 -13.54 26.47 -5.84
C GLU A 330 -14.61 26.94 -4.84
N LYS A 331 -15.85 26.45 -5.02
CA LYS A 331 -17.00 26.76 -4.16
C LYS A 331 -17.49 25.49 -3.47
N PRO A 332 -16.85 25.08 -2.36
CA PRO A 332 -17.24 23.87 -1.64
C PRO A 332 -18.61 23.99 -0.94
N GLU A 333 -19.25 25.16 -0.94
CA GLU A 333 -20.54 25.39 -0.26
C GLU A 333 -21.74 24.69 -0.92
N ASP A 334 -21.62 24.46 -2.24
CA ASP A 334 -22.67 23.84 -3.06
C ASP A 334 -22.63 22.30 -3.02
N TYR A 335 -21.57 21.73 -2.44
CA TYR A 335 -21.32 20.30 -2.41
C TYR A 335 -21.12 19.81 -0.97
N ASN A 336 -21.65 18.61 -0.69
CA ASN A 336 -21.34 17.86 0.51
C ASN A 336 -20.19 16.90 0.21
N ILE A 337 -19.20 16.85 1.08
CA ILE A 337 -17.98 16.04 0.89
C ILE A 337 -18.05 14.85 1.83
N HIS A 338 -17.96 13.65 1.25
CA HIS A 338 -18.06 12.39 1.97
C HIS A 338 -16.81 11.55 1.76
N TRP A 339 -16.32 10.95 2.84
CA TRP A 339 -15.25 9.96 2.83
C TRP A 339 -15.85 8.59 3.19
N PRO A 340 -16.11 7.70 2.22
CA PRO A 340 -16.89 6.49 2.47
C PRO A 340 -16.23 5.47 3.39
N VAL A 341 -14.90 5.57 3.56
CA VAL A 341 -14.11 4.67 4.41
C VAL A 341 -13.34 5.48 5.44
N ARG A 342 -13.45 5.11 6.72
CA ARG A 342 -12.71 5.70 7.83
C ARG A 342 -12.22 4.63 8.79
N LYS A 343 -10.99 4.79 9.29
CA LYS A 343 -10.37 3.85 10.26
C LYS A 343 -10.47 2.37 9.82
N GLY A 344 -10.35 2.12 8.50
CA GLY A 344 -10.48 0.77 7.93
C GLY A 344 -11.89 0.18 7.91
N SER A 345 -12.94 0.94 8.16
CA SER A 345 -14.34 0.50 8.06
C SER A 345 -15.19 1.48 7.26
N LEU A 346 -16.41 1.08 6.89
CA LEU A 346 -17.37 1.98 6.27
C LEU A 346 -17.69 3.16 7.21
N ASN A 347 -17.68 4.38 6.68
CA ASN A 347 -17.91 5.59 7.46
C ASN A 347 -19.42 5.79 7.74
N ILE A 348 -19.95 5.04 8.71
CA ILE A 348 -21.35 5.12 9.11
C ILE A 348 -21.51 6.13 10.25
N HIS A 349 -22.36 7.14 10.08
CA HIS A 349 -22.63 8.18 11.08
C HIS A 349 -24.05 8.74 10.94
N LYS A 350 -24.52 9.49 11.96
CA LYS A 350 -25.88 10.08 12.00
C LYS A 350 -26.07 11.29 11.07
N GLY A 351 -25.01 11.72 10.39
CA GLY A 351 -25.02 12.90 9.52
C GLY A 351 -25.51 12.58 8.11
N ILE A 352 -25.52 13.61 7.25
CA ILE A 352 -25.83 13.46 5.83
C ILE A 352 -24.79 12.53 5.20
N GLY A 353 -25.23 11.57 4.39
CA GLY A 353 -24.33 10.59 3.74
C GLY A 353 -23.89 9.42 4.61
N GLY A 354 -24.15 9.46 5.92
CA GLY A 354 -23.63 8.45 6.87
C GLY A 354 -24.47 7.17 7.01
N SER A 355 -25.59 7.03 6.30
CA SER A 355 -26.36 5.77 6.27
C SER A 355 -25.64 4.72 5.42
N LEU A 356 -25.73 3.43 5.79
CA LEU A 356 -25.10 2.33 5.04
C LEU A 356 -25.41 2.37 3.53
N THR A 357 -26.66 2.60 3.15
CA THR A 357 -27.07 2.67 1.73
C THR A 357 -26.40 3.80 0.97
N SER A 358 -26.29 4.99 1.59
CA SER A 358 -25.59 6.14 1.02
C SER A 358 -24.11 5.88 0.85
N VAL A 359 -23.44 5.33 1.88
CA VAL A 359 -22.02 4.98 1.81
C VAL A 359 -21.76 3.97 0.69
N LEU A 360 -22.61 2.95 0.54
CA LEU A 360 -22.48 1.96 -0.54
C LEU A 360 -22.73 2.58 -1.93
N GLN A 361 -23.65 3.54 -2.04
CA GLN A 361 -23.85 4.28 -3.29
C GLN A 361 -22.66 5.16 -3.64
N ASP A 362 -22.02 5.76 -2.64
CA ASP A 362 -20.78 6.53 -2.81
C ASP A 362 -19.64 5.64 -3.28
N LEU A 363 -19.45 4.48 -2.66
CA LEU A 363 -18.47 3.48 -3.10
C LEU A 363 -18.71 3.03 -4.55
N GLU A 364 -19.96 2.68 -4.91
CA GLU A 364 -20.31 2.32 -6.28
C GLU A 364 -19.95 3.46 -7.26
N SER A 365 -20.30 4.70 -6.91
CA SER A 365 -20.06 5.87 -7.77
C SER A 365 -18.56 6.10 -7.96
N ILE A 366 -17.77 6.03 -6.88
CA ILE A 366 -16.32 6.21 -6.93
C ILE A 366 -15.66 5.10 -7.75
N TRP A 367 -15.99 3.84 -7.47
CA TRP A 367 -15.36 2.70 -8.15
C TRP A 367 -15.72 2.64 -9.62
N SER A 368 -16.99 2.88 -9.97
CA SER A 368 -17.42 2.93 -11.38
C SER A 368 -16.71 4.05 -12.14
N THR A 369 -16.64 5.24 -11.55
CA THR A 369 -15.94 6.39 -12.15
C THR A 369 -14.44 6.12 -12.31
N ALA A 370 -13.82 5.45 -11.33
CA ALA A 370 -12.40 5.12 -11.40
C ALA A 370 -12.10 4.08 -12.51
N ILE A 371 -12.99 3.09 -12.69
CA ILE A 371 -12.86 2.08 -13.74
C ILE A 371 -13.07 2.71 -15.12
N GLU A 372 -14.12 3.53 -15.29
CA GLU A 372 -14.43 4.18 -16.57
C GLU A 372 -13.33 5.16 -16.99
N ASN A 373 -12.89 6.04 -16.08
CA ASN A 373 -11.94 7.10 -16.43
C ASN A 373 -10.49 6.63 -16.51
N HIS A 374 -10.06 5.71 -15.64
CA HIS A 374 -8.65 5.32 -15.57
C HIS A 374 -8.34 3.97 -16.21
N LEU A 375 -9.29 3.01 -16.19
CA LEU A 375 -9.09 1.71 -16.84
C LEU A 375 -9.71 1.64 -18.24
N SER A 376 -10.47 2.68 -18.64
CA SER A 376 -11.17 2.76 -19.92
C SER A 376 -12.12 1.57 -20.17
N ILE A 377 -12.75 1.07 -19.10
CA ILE A 377 -13.71 -0.04 -19.18
C ILE A 377 -15.11 0.53 -18.95
N PRO A 378 -16.01 0.48 -19.95
CA PRO A 378 -17.40 0.89 -19.79
C PRO A 378 -18.13 0.01 -18.77
N ARG A 379 -19.08 0.59 -18.02
CA ARG A 379 -19.89 -0.15 -17.05
C ARG A 379 -20.63 -1.37 -17.64
N GLN A 380 -20.96 -1.34 -18.94
CA GLN A 380 -21.68 -2.43 -19.61
C GLN A 380 -20.82 -3.69 -19.74
N ASP A 381 -19.50 -3.53 -19.82
CA ASP A 381 -18.57 -4.63 -20.08
C ASP A 381 -18.11 -5.29 -18.77
N LEU A 382 -18.47 -4.73 -17.61
CA LEU A 382 -18.10 -5.28 -16.30
C LEU A 382 -18.54 -6.73 -16.09
N SER A 383 -19.57 -7.20 -16.81
CA SER A 383 -19.99 -8.60 -16.76
C SER A 383 -18.94 -9.59 -17.29
N GLU A 384 -18.01 -9.12 -18.12
CA GLU A 384 -16.89 -9.91 -18.65
C GLU A 384 -15.68 -9.91 -17.70
N TYR A 385 -15.68 -9.02 -16.70
CA TYR A 385 -14.60 -8.89 -15.72
C TYR A 385 -14.93 -9.56 -14.38
N ASN A 386 -13.89 -10.00 -13.70
CA ASN A 386 -13.92 -10.49 -12.33
C ASN A 386 -13.33 -9.44 -11.37
N ALA A 387 -13.80 -9.38 -10.13
CA ALA A 387 -13.33 -8.43 -9.13
C ALA A 387 -12.68 -9.13 -7.92
N ILE A 388 -11.45 -8.73 -7.58
CA ILE A 388 -10.82 -9.09 -6.29
C ILE A 388 -10.91 -7.89 -5.37
N LEU A 389 -11.62 -8.05 -4.25
CA LEU A 389 -11.76 -7.03 -3.22
C LEU A 389 -10.89 -7.35 -2.01
N LEU A 390 -9.94 -6.45 -1.72
CA LEU A 390 -9.18 -6.52 -0.48
C LEU A 390 -10.00 -5.97 0.69
N ILE A 391 -10.03 -6.72 1.78
CA ILE A 391 -10.75 -6.37 3.00
C ILE A 391 -9.80 -6.26 4.20
N PRO A 392 -10.13 -5.50 5.24
CA PRO A 392 -9.33 -5.44 6.47
C PRO A 392 -9.23 -6.80 7.18
N ASP A 393 -8.18 -7.01 7.96
CA ASP A 393 -8.00 -8.26 8.73
C ASP A 393 -9.08 -8.47 9.80
N ILE A 394 -9.49 -7.37 10.43
CA ILE A 394 -10.64 -7.31 11.33
C ILE A 394 -11.77 -6.66 10.54
N TYR A 395 -12.65 -7.50 9.99
CA TYR A 395 -13.76 -7.09 9.14
C TYR A 395 -15.10 -7.25 9.85
N HIS A 396 -16.10 -6.47 9.39
CA HIS A 396 -17.48 -6.58 9.82
C HIS A 396 -18.28 -7.36 8.76
N ARG A 397 -18.75 -8.57 9.10
CA ARG A 397 -19.41 -9.49 8.16
C ARG A 397 -20.57 -8.86 7.36
N PRO A 398 -21.52 -8.12 7.98
CA PRO A 398 -22.58 -7.43 7.24
C PRO A 398 -22.06 -6.42 6.20
N HIS A 399 -20.94 -5.74 6.47
CA HIS A 399 -20.37 -4.80 5.50
C HIS A 399 -19.82 -5.56 4.29
N ILE A 400 -19.10 -6.66 4.50
CA ILE A 400 -18.55 -7.45 3.39
C ILE A 400 -19.65 -8.06 2.53
N LYS A 401 -20.75 -8.53 3.15
CA LYS A 401 -21.96 -8.97 2.44
C LYS A 401 -22.48 -7.89 1.49
N GLU A 402 -22.66 -6.68 1.99
CA GLU A 402 -23.17 -5.57 1.18
C GLU A 402 -22.17 -5.14 0.09
N LEU A 403 -20.86 -5.21 0.36
CA LEU A 403 -19.85 -4.95 -0.67
C LEU A 403 -19.88 -6.00 -1.79
N MET A 404 -20.07 -7.28 -1.46
CA MET A 404 -20.28 -8.34 -2.46
C MET A 404 -21.54 -8.08 -3.29
N ASN A 405 -22.61 -7.59 -2.66
CA ASN A 405 -23.82 -7.18 -3.35
C ASN A 405 -23.59 -5.98 -4.29
N VAL A 406 -22.77 -4.99 -3.88
CA VAL A 406 -22.36 -3.88 -4.74
C VAL A 406 -21.60 -4.40 -5.97
N LEU A 407 -20.61 -5.27 -5.79
CA LEU A 407 -19.79 -5.78 -6.90
C LEU A 407 -20.62 -6.64 -7.87
N LEU A 408 -21.30 -7.67 -7.37
CA LEU A 408 -21.97 -8.65 -8.23
C LEU A 408 -23.31 -8.13 -8.76
N VAL A 409 -24.11 -7.43 -7.96
CA VAL A 409 -25.49 -7.08 -8.33
C VAL A 409 -25.59 -5.66 -8.88
N ARG A 410 -24.97 -4.66 -8.22
CA ARG A 410 -25.11 -3.25 -8.63
C ARG A 410 -24.15 -2.87 -9.77
N MET A 411 -22.87 -3.22 -9.64
CA MET A 411 -21.86 -2.96 -10.68
C MET A 411 -21.94 -3.98 -11.81
N GLY A 412 -22.25 -5.24 -11.49
CA GLY A 412 -22.53 -6.28 -12.48
C GLY A 412 -21.33 -7.14 -12.88
N PHE A 413 -20.32 -7.26 -12.01
CA PHE A 413 -19.17 -8.14 -12.26
C PHE A 413 -19.59 -9.61 -12.47
N GLY A 414 -18.89 -10.32 -13.35
CA GLY A 414 -19.16 -11.73 -13.67
C GLY A 414 -18.90 -12.64 -12.46
N ALA A 415 -17.77 -12.42 -11.78
CA ALA A 415 -17.45 -13.05 -10.50
C ALA A 415 -16.73 -12.07 -9.56
N ALA A 416 -16.76 -12.36 -8.27
CA ALA A 416 -16.07 -11.59 -7.25
C ALA A 416 -15.41 -12.50 -6.22
N LEU A 417 -14.30 -12.05 -5.65
CA LEU A 417 -13.53 -12.71 -4.62
C LEU A 417 -13.13 -11.69 -3.56
N VAL A 418 -13.15 -12.10 -2.29
CA VAL A 418 -12.67 -11.27 -1.17
C VAL A 418 -11.47 -11.91 -0.50
N HIS A 419 -10.48 -11.11 -0.14
CA HIS A 419 -9.33 -11.57 0.63
C HIS A 419 -8.81 -10.51 1.59
N GLN A 420 -8.29 -10.94 2.73
CA GLN A 420 -7.69 -10.07 3.74
C GLN A 420 -6.43 -9.35 3.22
N GLU A 421 -6.29 -8.07 3.58
CA GLU A 421 -5.20 -7.19 3.14
C GLU A 421 -3.81 -7.67 3.60
N SER A 422 -3.69 -8.23 4.81
CA SER A 422 -2.40 -8.74 5.32
C SER A 422 -1.90 -9.96 4.56
N VAL A 423 -2.80 -10.87 4.20
CA VAL A 423 -2.46 -12.05 3.38
C VAL A 423 -2.08 -11.61 1.97
N CYS A 424 -2.79 -10.62 1.42
CA CYS A 424 -2.36 -10.02 0.16
C CYS A 424 -0.98 -9.37 0.32
N ALA A 425 -0.68 -8.69 1.43
CA ALA A 425 0.65 -8.13 1.66
C ALA A 425 1.76 -9.22 1.69
N SER A 426 1.48 -10.40 2.24
CA SER A 426 2.42 -11.53 2.23
C SER A 426 2.64 -12.07 0.82
N TYR A 427 1.58 -12.18 0.00
CA TYR A 427 1.70 -12.54 -1.42
C TYR A 427 2.47 -11.51 -2.24
N GLY A 428 2.19 -10.21 -2.04
CA GLY A 428 2.86 -9.12 -2.77
C GLY A 428 4.34 -9.01 -2.44
N SER A 429 4.73 -9.28 -1.19
CA SER A 429 6.14 -9.33 -0.77
C SER A 429 6.84 -10.64 -1.14
N GLY A 430 6.09 -11.74 -1.30
CA GLY A 430 6.62 -13.08 -1.53
C GLY A 430 7.12 -13.76 -0.25
N LEU A 431 6.60 -13.35 0.91
CA LEU A 431 6.89 -13.97 2.21
C LEU A 431 5.77 -14.96 2.55
N SER A 432 6.11 -16.23 2.79
CA SER A 432 5.13 -17.24 3.21
C SER A 432 4.69 -17.08 4.67
N SER A 433 5.60 -16.61 5.53
CA SER A 433 5.34 -16.37 6.95
C SER A 433 5.93 -15.03 7.38
N ALA A 434 5.08 -14.12 7.85
CA ALA A 434 5.50 -12.78 8.29
C ALA A 434 4.52 -12.17 9.30
N CYS A 435 5.04 -11.35 10.21
CA CYS A 435 4.24 -10.40 10.97
C CYS A 435 4.00 -9.16 10.10
N VAL A 436 2.79 -8.98 9.60
CA VAL A 436 2.41 -7.87 8.73
C VAL A 436 1.95 -6.70 9.59
N VAL A 437 2.53 -5.53 9.34
CA VAL A 437 2.26 -4.26 9.99
C VAL A 437 1.85 -3.25 8.92
N ASP A 438 0.56 -3.04 8.72
CA ASP A 438 0.01 -2.06 7.78
C ASP A 438 -0.25 -0.73 8.48
N VAL A 439 0.64 0.25 8.28
CA VAL A 439 0.46 1.62 8.79
C VAL A 439 -0.20 2.47 7.71
N GLY A 440 -1.52 2.67 7.82
CA GLY A 440 -2.32 3.49 6.91
C GLY A 440 -2.46 4.94 7.35
N ASP A 441 -3.41 5.67 6.75
CA ASP A 441 -3.72 7.05 7.12
C ASP A 441 -4.46 7.12 8.48
N HIS A 442 -5.54 6.34 8.68
CA HIS A 442 -6.35 6.41 9.91
C HIS A 442 -6.16 5.24 10.87
N LYS A 443 -5.65 4.12 10.35
CA LYS A 443 -5.51 2.88 11.10
C LYS A 443 -4.12 2.31 10.92
N THR A 444 -3.69 1.54 11.91
CA THR A 444 -2.54 0.67 11.85
C THR A 444 -2.98 -0.75 12.17
N ALA A 445 -2.85 -1.69 11.24
CA ALA A 445 -3.20 -3.09 11.45
C ALA A 445 -1.95 -3.94 11.66
N VAL A 446 -2.01 -4.89 12.59
CA VAL A 446 -0.94 -5.83 12.91
C VAL A 446 -1.51 -7.24 12.97
N THR A 447 -0.92 -8.18 12.24
CA THR A 447 -1.28 -9.60 12.32
C THR A 447 -0.14 -10.48 11.86
N CYS A 448 -0.06 -11.71 12.39
CA CYS A 448 0.85 -12.73 11.91
C CYS A 448 0.15 -13.59 10.85
N VAL A 449 0.79 -13.68 9.67
CA VAL A 449 0.35 -14.49 8.54
C VAL A 449 1.31 -15.65 8.35
N GLU A 450 0.78 -16.85 8.19
CA GLU A 450 1.54 -18.07 7.90
C GLU A 450 0.78 -18.87 6.84
N ASP A 451 1.47 -19.22 5.75
CA ASP A 451 0.96 -20.06 4.66
C ASP A 451 -0.38 -19.57 4.07
N GLY A 452 -0.52 -18.24 3.92
CA GLY A 452 -1.72 -17.60 3.39
C GLY A 452 -2.86 -17.43 4.41
N ILE A 453 -2.62 -17.70 5.69
CA ILE A 453 -3.64 -17.60 6.74
C ILE A 453 -3.24 -16.54 7.77
N SER A 454 -4.10 -15.54 7.96
CA SER A 454 -3.97 -14.59 9.08
C SER A 454 -4.48 -15.22 10.38
N HIS A 455 -3.60 -15.37 11.37
CA HIS A 455 -3.92 -15.97 12.66
C HIS A 455 -4.84 -15.07 13.49
N ARG A 456 -6.08 -15.51 13.74
CA ARG A 456 -7.11 -14.72 14.45
C ARG A 456 -6.67 -14.14 15.80
N ASN A 457 -5.91 -14.92 16.57
CA ASN A 457 -5.43 -14.51 17.91
C ASN A 457 -4.36 -13.41 17.88
N THR A 458 -3.80 -13.11 16.71
CA THR A 458 -2.71 -12.13 16.52
C THR A 458 -3.22 -10.79 15.98
N ARG A 459 -4.48 -10.71 15.56
CA ARG A 459 -5.03 -9.53 14.89
C ARG A 459 -5.25 -8.39 15.88
N ILE A 460 -4.58 -7.28 15.64
CA ILE A 460 -4.71 -6.02 16.35
C ILE A 460 -4.93 -4.91 15.33
N CYS A 461 -5.89 -4.02 15.57
CA CYS A 461 -6.07 -2.79 14.81
C CYS A 461 -6.01 -1.60 15.75
N LEU A 462 -5.09 -0.67 15.48
CA LEU A 462 -4.93 0.57 16.20
C LEU A 462 -5.60 1.67 15.39
N ALA A 463 -6.55 2.41 15.97
CA ALA A 463 -7.20 3.54 15.32
C ALA A 463 -6.36 4.80 15.42
N TYR A 464 -5.09 4.72 15.00
CA TYR A 464 -4.25 5.87 14.68
C TYR A 464 -3.32 5.52 13.50
N GLY A 465 -2.87 6.54 12.76
CA GLY A 465 -2.00 6.37 11.60
C GLY A 465 -1.38 7.69 11.12
N GLY A 466 -1.09 7.79 9.82
CA GLY A 466 -0.49 8.98 9.19
C GLY A 466 -1.25 10.29 9.43
N ARG A 467 -2.57 10.25 9.56
CA ARG A 467 -3.43 11.41 9.85
C ARG A 467 -3.18 11.97 11.24
N ASP A 468 -3.02 11.11 12.24
CA ASP A 468 -2.73 11.54 13.61
C ASP A 468 -1.32 12.11 13.73
N ILE A 469 -0.36 11.56 12.97
CA ILE A 469 0.97 12.17 12.82
C ILE A 469 0.85 13.55 12.21
N THR A 470 0.06 13.72 11.13
CA THR A 470 -0.16 15.02 10.48
C THR A 470 -0.77 16.03 11.46
N ARG A 471 -1.76 15.60 12.27
CA ARG A 471 -2.39 16.45 13.29
C ARG A 471 -1.40 16.84 14.38
N CYS A 472 -0.61 15.88 14.87
CA CYS A 472 0.44 16.15 15.85
C CYS A 472 1.49 17.11 15.30
N PHE A 473 1.90 16.91 14.05
CA PHE A 473 2.87 17.76 13.37
C PHE A 473 2.33 19.17 13.18
N THR A 474 1.05 19.32 12.79
CA THR A 474 0.38 20.63 12.69
C THR A 474 0.43 21.38 14.03
N TRP A 475 0.14 20.69 15.13
CA TRP A 475 0.23 21.28 16.48
C TRP A 475 1.66 21.68 16.86
N LEU A 476 2.66 20.88 16.47
CA LEU A 476 4.08 21.20 16.68
C LEU A 476 4.53 22.40 15.81
N LEU A 477 4.06 22.50 14.57
CA LEU A 477 4.31 23.64 13.68
C LEU A 477 3.71 24.93 14.25
N GLU A 478 2.48 24.89 14.78
CA GLU A 478 1.87 26.03 15.49
C GLU A 478 2.75 26.46 16.68
N ARG A 479 3.29 25.51 17.43
CA ARG A 479 4.22 25.77 18.55
C ARG A 479 5.55 26.37 18.08
N ALA A 480 6.04 25.98 16.91
CA ALA A 480 7.25 26.52 16.29
C ALA A 480 7.05 27.86 15.56
N ARG A 481 5.84 28.46 15.64
CA ARG A 481 5.43 29.67 14.91
C ARG A 481 5.55 29.52 13.39
N PHE A 482 4.79 28.57 12.85
CA PHE A 482 4.72 28.30 11.42
C PHE A 482 4.54 29.59 10.57
N PRO A 483 5.45 29.88 9.62
CA PRO A 483 5.44 31.16 8.87
C PRO A 483 4.20 31.41 8.00
N TYR A 484 3.46 30.38 7.63
CA TYR A 484 2.21 30.52 6.88
C TYR A 484 1.03 30.73 7.85
N ILE A 485 0.84 31.99 8.24
CA ILE A 485 -0.12 32.42 9.28
C ILE A 485 -1.59 32.16 8.88
N GLU A 486 -1.90 32.19 7.59
CA GLU A 486 -3.26 31.99 7.08
C GLU A 486 -3.67 30.51 6.99
N CYS A 487 -2.77 29.59 7.35
CA CYS A 487 -3.04 28.15 7.32
C CYS A 487 -4.26 27.79 8.16
N ASN A 488 -5.28 27.20 7.53
CA ASN A 488 -6.44 26.67 8.21
C ASN A 488 -6.53 25.15 8.02
N PRO A 489 -6.26 24.35 9.05
CA PRO A 489 -6.29 22.89 8.93
C PRO A 489 -7.68 22.27 8.66
N ASN A 490 -8.74 23.08 8.59
CA ASN A 490 -10.06 22.65 8.12
C ASN A 490 -10.24 22.81 6.60
N ARG A 491 -9.40 23.62 5.94
CA ARG A 491 -9.41 23.78 4.49
C ARG A 491 -8.69 22.59 3.86
N ILE A 492 -9.26 22.04 2.79
CA ILE A 492 -8.71 20.86 2.11
C ILE A 492 -7.29 21.12 1.61
N MET A 493 -7.07 22.23 0.89
CA MET A 493 -5.75 22.57 0.33
C MET A 493 -4.67 22.67 1.41
N ASP A 494 -4.96 23.36 2.50
CA ASP A 494 -4.02 23.52 3.61
C ASP A 494 -3.77 22.18 4.29
N THR A 495 -4.78 21.30 4.37
CA THR A 495 -4.60 19.94 4.87
C THR A 495 -3.71 19.11 3.95
N LEU A 496 -3.84 19.24 2.63
CA LEU A 496 -2.97 18.56 1.66
C LEU A 496 -1.52 19.03 1.82
N LEU A 497 -1.31 20.34 1.99
CA LEU A 497 0.00 20.90 2.30
C LEU A 497 0.56 20.31 3.60
N LEU A 498 -0.22 20.26 4.69
CA LEU A 498 0.24 19.70 5.96
C LEU A 498 0.62 18.21 5.84
N ILE A 499 -0.08 17.43 5.02
CA ILE A 499 0.27 16.05 4.71
C ILE A 499 1.61 16.00 3.96
N GLU A 500 1.81 16.85 2.95
CA GLU A 500 3.07 16.96 2.20
C GLU A 500 4.25 17.36 3.10
N LEU A 501 4.04 18.33 4.00
CA LEU A 501 5.06 18.76 4.96
C LEU A 501 5.46 17.62 5.90
N LYS A 502 4.49 16.84 6.39
CA LYS A 502 4.79 15.63 7.18
C LYS A 502 5.66 14.66 6.38
N GLU A 503 5.27 14.36 5.14
CA GLU A 503 5.95 13.34 4.32
C GLU A 503 7.36 13.77 3.90
N THR A 504 7.59 15.08 3.77
CA THR A 504 8.88 15.64 3.35
C THR A 504 9.81 15.90 4.53
N PHE A 505 9.30 16.39 5.67
CA PHE A 505 10.13 16.88 6.77
C PHE A 505 10.31 15.88 7.91
N CYS A 506 9.32 15.01 8.17
CA CYS A 506 9.41 14.11 9.31
C CYS A 506 10.40 12.96 9.04
N HIS A 507 11.09 12.50 10.09
CA HIS A 507 12.02 11.37 10.01
C HIS A 507 12.08 10.61 11.36
N LEU A 508 12.64 9.41 11.36
CA LEU A 508 12.91 8.61 12.55
C LEU A 508 14.41 8.29 12.68
N ASP A 509 15.25 9.03 11.97
CA ASP A 509 16.70 8.91 12.03
C ASP A 509 17.24 9.58 13.29
N GLN A 510 18.11 8.87 14.02
CA GLN A 510 18.77 9.39 15.21
C GLN A 510 19.98 10.26 14.89
N ASP A 511 20.59 10.06 13.72
CA ASP A 511 21.84 10.73 13.33
C ASP A 511 21.62 12.13 12.75
N PHE A 512 20.36 12.48 12.49
CA PHE A 512 19.98 13.74 11.91
C PHE A 512 19.67 14.75 13.02
N ASP A 513 20.70 15.26 13.67
CA ASP A 513 20.60 16.16 14.82
C ASP A 513 20.72 17.64 14.46
N GLY A 514 20.24 18.50 15.36
CA GLY A 514 20.29 19.95 15.22
C GLY A 514 19.12 20.60 14.45
N PRO A 515 19.10 21.94 14.43
CA PRO A 515 18.07 22.72 13.73
C PRO A 515 18.25 22.65 12.21
N GLN A 516 17.12 22.61 11.50
CA GLN A 516 17.04 22.36 10.08
C GLN A 516 16.35 23.49 9.36
N LEU A 517 17.07 24.12 8.44
CA LEU A 517 16.47 25.08 7.53
C LEU A 517 15.73 24.35 6.40
N LEU A 518 14.41 24.34 6.48
CA LEU A 518 13.52 23.68 5.54
C LEU A 518 12.79 24.72 4.69
N ALA A 519 12.49 24.36 3.44
CA ALA A 519 11.72 25.18 2.53
C ALA A 519 10.52 24.42 2.00
N PHE A 520 9.40 25.12 1.81
CA PHE A 520 8.18 24.55 1.25
C PHE A 520 7.47 25.55 0.35
N HIS A 521 6.61 25.01 -0.52
CA HIS A 521 5.82 25.78 -1.46
C HIS A 521 4.36 25.77 -1.05
N VAL A 522 3.70 26.92 -1.19
CA VAL A 522 2.27 27.08 -1.02
C VAL A 522 1.71 27.49 -2.37
N SER A 523 0.97 26.57 -2.97
CA SER A 523 0.35 26.74 -4.28
C SER A 523 -1.16 26.52 -4.15
N PHE A 524 -1.93 27.51 -4.58
CA PHE A 524 -3.39 27.38 -4.70
C PHE A 524 -3.79 27.48 -6.17
N PRO A 525 -4.90 26.84 -6.57
CA PRO A 525 -5.36 26.95 -7.94
C PRO A 525 -5.71 28.40 -8.33
N ASN A 526 -5.26 28.80 -9.52
CA ASN A 526 -5.36 30.16 -10.08
C ASN A 526 -4.73 31.25 -9.18
N GLN A 527 -3.69 30.93 -8.42
CA GLN A 527 -2.98 31.85 -7.52
C GLN A 527 -1.46 31.68 -7.66
N PRO A 528 -0.65 32.71 -7.31
CA PRO A 528 0.79 32.62 -7.36
C PRO A 528 1.34 31.60 -6.35
N THR A 529 2.48 30.99 -6.69
CA THR A 529 3.20 30.06 -5.80
C THR A 529 4.13 30.84 -4.89
N PHE A 530 4.00 30.62 -3.58
CA PHE A 530 4.87 31.21 -2.57
C PHE A 530 5.82 30.16 -1.98
N MET A 531 7.10 30.50 -1.89
CA MET A 531 8.10 29.72 -1.15
C MET A 531 8.30 30.33 0.23
N TYR A 532 8.21 29.48 1.24
CA TYR A 532 8.49 29.80 2.63
C TYR A 532 9.70 29.03 3.10
N LYS A 533 10.44 29.62 4.04
CA LYS A 533 11.53 28.95 4.76
C LYS A 533 11.19 28.94 6.24
N MET A 534 11.50 27.84 6.91
CA MET A 534 11.36 27.74 8.36
C MET A 534 12.52 26.93 8.93
N ASN A 535 12.81 27.16 10.21
CA ASN A 535 13.72 26.34 10.98
C ASN A 535 12.90 25.39 11.89
N LEU A 536 13.16 24.09 11.80
CA LEU A 536 12.59 23.07 12.68
C LEU A 536 13.71 22.26 13.34
N GLY A 537 13.52 21.86 14.58
CA GLY A 537 14.46 21.01 15.30
C GLY A 537 13.89 19.61 15.45
N GLU A 538 13.55 19.26 16.68
CA GLU A 538 13.11 17.91 17.04
C GLU A 538 11.64 17.62 16.68
N GLU A 539 10.86 18.64 16.31
CA GLU A 539 9.44 18.52 15.91
C GLU A 539 9.23 17.48 14.81
N THR A 540 10.15 17.44 13.84
CA THR A 540 10.17 16.51 12.70
C THR A 540 10.29 15.05 13.13
N MET A 541 10.86 14.80 14.31
CA MET A 541 11.02 13.46 14.87
C MET A 541 9.97 13.15 15.94
N ILE A 542 9.59 14.14 16.75
CA ILE A 542 8.58 13.97 17.80
C ILE A 542 7.23 13.56 17.20
N ALA A 543 6.82 14.15 16.07
CA ALA A 543 5.56 13.80 15.40
C ALA A 543 5.47 12.31 15.01
N PRO A 544 6.38 11.74 14.22
CA PRO A 544 6.32 10.31 13.86
C PRO A 544 6.60 9.38 15.05
N MET A 545 7.32 9.84 16.09
CA MET A 545 7.47 9.08 17.34
C MET A 545 6.16 8.88 18.11
N GLY A 546 5.11 9.63 17.78
CA GLY A 546 3.76 9.36 18.27
C GLY A 546 3.25 7.97 17.93
N LEU A 547 3.77 7.29 16.90
CA LEU A 547 3.43 5.89 16.64
C LEU A 547 3.83 4.94 17.78
N PHE A 548 4.90 5.28 18.51
CA PHE A 548 5.39 4.52 19.67
C PHE A 548 4.90 5.08 21.00
N TYR A 549 4.61 6.38 21.03
CA TYR A 549 4.05 7.10 22.18
C TYR A 549 2.70 7.73 21.81
N PRO A 550 1.67 6.92 21.56
CA PRO A 550 0.38 7.37 21.04
C PRO A 550 -0.35 8.38 21.95
N GLU A 551 0.06 8.51 23.21
CA GLU A 551 -0.46 9.52 24.14
C GLU A 551 -0.33 10.94 23.57
N ILE A 552 0.72 11.21 22.79
CA ILE A 552 0.96 12.51 22.15
C ILE A 552 -0.16 12.91 21.17
N PHE A 553 -0.87 11.93 20.61
CA PHE A 553 -1.99 12.21 19.70
C PHE A 553 -3.20 12.81 20.43
N GLY A 554 -3.23 12.79 21.77
CA GLY A 554 -4.28 13.41 22.58
C GLY A 554 -5.67 12.82 22.34
N ILE A 555 -5.74 11.54 21.98
CA ILE A 555 -7.00 10.84 21.69
C ILE A 555 -7.71 10.55 23.02
N GLN A 556 -8.88 11.15 23.24
CA GLN A 556 -9.67 10.98 24.46
C GLN A 556 -11.07 10.46 24.13
N GLY A 557 -11.58 9.50 24.92
CA GLY A 557 -12.96 9.04 24.84
C GLY A 557 -13.33 8.29 23.55
N GLU A 558 -12.34 7.70 22.88
CA GLU A 558 -12.49 6.76 21.77
C GLU A 558 -11.75 5.46 22.11
N GLU A 559 -12.29 4.32 21.70
CA GLU A 559 -11.56 3.06 21.69
C GLU A 559 -10.48 3.15 20.61
N VAL A 560 -9.23 2.94 21.00
CA VAL A 560 -8.08 3.10 20.10
C VAL A 560 -7.49 1.75 19.68
N THR A 561 -7.69 0.70 20.49
CA THR A 561 -7.19 -0.63 20.20
C THR A 561 -8.37 -1.56 19.99
N PHE A 562 -8.48 -2.13 18.79
CA PHE A 562 -9.45 -3.14 18.44
C PHE A 562 -8.74 -4.48 18.29
N THR A 563 -9.33 -5.52 18.86
CA THR A 563 -8.92 -6.90 18.64
C THR A 563 -10.07 -7.65 18.01
N GLN A 564 -9.78 -8.78 17.35
CA GLN A 564 -10.82 -9.61 16.75
C GLN A 564 -11.82 -10.02 17.84
N GLN A 565 -13.03 -9.47 17.78
CA GLN A 565 -14.09 -9.82 18.72
C GLN A 565 -14.61 -11.22 18.40
N ARG A 566 -15.18 -11.88 19.43
CA ARG A 566 -15.90 -13.16 19.26
C ARG A 566 -16.98 -12.96 18.20
N ASN A 567 -17.24 -14.00 17.40
CA ASN A 567 -18.33 -13.98 16.42
C ASN A 567 -19.60 -13.46 17.13
N GLN A 568 -20.20 -12.37 16.63
CA GLN A 568 -21.40 -11.79 17.22
C GLN A 568 -22.68 -12.46 16.69
N GLY A 569 -22.53 -13.33 15.69
CA GLY A 569 -23.61 -13.93 14.94
C GLY A 569 -24.17 -12.94 13.92
N ASP A 570 -24.61 -13.46 12.77
CA ASP A 570 -25.36 -12.69 11.78
C ASP A 570 -26.82 -13.16 11.83
N PRO A 571 -27.79 -12.32 12.25
CA PRO A 571 -29.19 -12.70 12.33
C PRO A 571 -29.79 -13.13 10.98
N GLU A 572 -29.21 -12.69 9.86
CA GLU A 572 -29.65 -13.05 8.51
C GLU A 572 -29.00 -14.34 8.00
N ASP A 573 -28.16 -14.95 8.83
CA ASP A 573 -27.41 -16.15 8.53
C ASP A 573 -27.93 -17.34 9.34
N ILE A 574 -28.81 -18.11 8.70
CA ILE A 574 -29.45 -19.31 9.28
C ILE A 574 -28.41 -20.40 9.64
N HIS A 575 -27.19 -20.31 9.11
CA HIS A 575 -26.09 -21.22 9.40
C HIS A 575 -24.99 -20.57 10.25
N ASP A 576 -25.26 -19.44 10.88
CA ASP A 576 -24.34 -18.89 11.86
C ASP A 576 -24.24 -19.83 13.07
N GLU A 577 -23.02 -20.04 13.55
CA GLU A 577 -22.72 -20.96 14.65
C GLU A 577 -23.51 -20.60 15.92
N ILE A 578 -23.70 -19.32 16.21
CA ILE A 578 -24.46 -18.87 17.38
C ILE A 578 -25.95 -19.14 17.16
N PHE A 579 -26.47 -18.85 15.97
CA PHE A 579 -27.85 -19.16 15.63
C PHE A 579 -28.14 -20.66 15.74
N LEU A 580 -27.24 -21.51 15.22
CA LEU A 580 -27.35 -22.96 15.31
C LEU A 580 -27.28 -23.46 16.76
N LEU A 581 -26.34 -22.95 17.57
CA LEU A 581 -26.23 -23.29 18.98
C LEU A 581 -27.49 -22.86 19.77
N GLN A 582 -28.00 -21.65 19.53
CA GLN A 582 -29.23 -21.16 20.17
C GLN A 582 -30.45 -21.98 19.76
N THR A 583 -30.53 -22.39 18.49
CA THR A 583 -31.66 -23.17 17.96
C THR A 583 -31.60 -24.65 18.38
N GLN A 584 -30.40 -25.23 18.49
CA GLN A 584 -30.21 -26.60 18.99
C GLN A 584 -30.38 -26.70 20.52
N ALA A 585 -30.13 -25.62 21.26
CA ALA A 585 -30.30 -25.57 22.72
C ALA A 585 -31.76 -25.50 23.18
N GLN A 586 -32.75 -25.39 22.26
CA GLN A 586 -34.16 -25.59 22.60
C GLN A 586 -34.60 -27.04 22.26
N PRO A 587 -34.53 -27.99 23.21
CA PRO A 587 -35.27 -29.24 23.04
C PRO A 587 -36.76 -28.92 23.06
N GLN A 588 -37.47 -29.42 22.05
CA GLN A 588 -38.92 -29.42 21.87
C GLN A 588 -39.68 -29.55 23.20
N GLN A 589 -40.09 -28.43 23.81
CA GLN A 589 -41.17 -28.46 24.79
C GLN A 589 -42.48 -28.37 24.03
N THR A 590 -43.10 -29.54 23.85
CA THR A 590 -44.51 -29.66 23.48
C THR A 590 -45.37 -28.76 24.37
N PRO A 591 -46.38 -28.04 23.82
CA PRO A 591 -47.17 -27.10 24.60
C PRO A 591 -48.14 -27.87 25.50
N LYS A 592 -47.75 -28.12 26.75
CA LYS A 592 -48.70 -28.51 27.80
C LYS A 592 -49.40 -27.25 28.31
N ALA A 593 -50.61 -27.02 27.81
CA ALA A 593 -51.58 -26.17 28.45
C ALA A 593 -51.86 -26.65 29.88
N ARG A 594 -51.70 -25.77 30.87
CA ARG A 594 -52.33 -25.82 32.22
C ARG A 594 -52.18 -24.43 32.85
N VAL A 595 -53.25 -23.63 32.82
CA VAL A 595 -54.19 -23.40 33.94
C VAL A 595 -53.45 -22.91 35.19
N GLY A 596 -53.69 -21.63 35.52
CA GLY A 596 -52.97 -20.90 36.55
C GLY A 596 -53.37 -21.26 37.97
N THR A 597 -52.47 -20.95 38.90
CA THR A 597 -52.77 -20.58 40.30
C THR A 597 -51.50 -20.03 40.97
N ILE A 598 -51.54 -18.73 41.29
CA ILE A 598 -51.21 -18.09 42.58
C ILE A 598 -50.02 -18.67 43.39
N SER A 599 -48.97 -17.87 43.56
CA SER A 599 -47.97 -17.98 44.64
C SER A 599 -48.60 -17.65 46.01
N PRO A 600 -48.10 -18.20 47.13
CA PRO A 600 -47.18 -17.37 47.92
C PRO A 600 -46.11 -18.14 48.74
N GLU A 601 -45.02 -17.40 49.01
CA GLU A 601 -44.27 -17.25 50.27
C GLU A 601 -43.67 -18.45 51.03
N GLY A 602 -42.36 -18.30 51.35
CA GLY A 602 -41.88 -18.42 52.73
C GLY A 602 -40.84 -19.52 53.04
N GLY A 603 -39.70 -19.09 53.61
CA GLY A 603 -39.09 -19.80 54.76
C GLY A 603 -37.84 -20.66 54.55
N GLU A 604 -36.69 -20.05 54.79
CA GLU A 604 -35.55 -20.48 55.64
C GLU A 604 -35.06 -21.95 55.76
N ALA A 605 -33.75 -22.09 55.51
CA ALA A 605 -32.69 -22.77 56.30
C ALA A 605 -32.65 -24.32 56.52
N ALA A 606 -31.58 -24.91 55.94
CA ALA A 606 -30.68 -26.04 56.31
C ALA A 606 -30.88 -26.81 57.65
N PRO A 607 -30.41 -28.09 57.85
CA PRO A 607 -29.08 -28.58 57.47
C PRO A 607 -28.89 -30.10 57.14
N THR A 608 -27.60 -30.41 56.87
CA THR A 608 -26.82 -31.59 56.45
C THR A 608 -26.93 -32.94 57.19
N LEU A 609 -26.70 -34.06 56.44
CA LEU A 609 -25.66 -35.13 56.59
C LEU A 609 -26.14 -36.52 56.03
N PRO A 610 -25.29 -37.55 55.83
CA PRO A 610 -24.15 -37.68 54.91
C PRO A 610 -24.33 -38.86 53.91
N ARG A 611 -23.64 -38.87 52.76
CA ARG A 611 -23.59 -40.04 51.86
C ARG A 611 -22.19 -40.66 51.84
N SER A 612 -22.16 -41.94 52.18
CA SER A 612 -21.04 -42.87 52.10
C SER A 612 -20.87 -43.45 50.68
N ASP A 613 -19.61 -43.53 50.26
CA ASP A 613 -18.92 -44.53 49.43
C ASP A 613 -19.59 -45.12 48.16
N SER A 614 -18.97 -44.71 47.04
CA SER A 614 -18.74 -45.28 45.70
C SER A 614 -18.88 -46.82 45.50
N PRO A 615 -18.90 -47.38 44.25
CA PRO A 615 -18.54 -46.77 42.96
C PRO A 615 -19.51 -47.07 41.78
N SER A 616 -19.63 -46.13 40.86
CA SER A 616 -20.28 -46.33 39.56
C SER A 616 -19.25 -46.34 38.43
N VAL A 617 -19.14 -47.49 37.76
CA VAL A 617 -18.66 -47.62 36.38
C VAL A 617 -19.75 -47.05 35.47
N GLN A 618 -19.42 -46.12 34.57
CA GLN A 618 -19.89 -46.11 33.18
C GLN A 618 -19.47 -44.84 32.38
N SER A 619 -18.78 -45.12 31.27
CA SER A 619 -18.82 -44.47 29.95
C SER A 619 -18.69 -42.94 29.87
N HIS A 620 -17.50 -42.52 29.45
CA HIS A 620 -17.26 -41.24 28.79
C HIS A 620 -18.03 -41.14 27.46
N PRO A 621 -18.75 -40.03 27.20
CA PRO A 621 -18.81 -39.44 25.89
C PRO A 621 -17.83 -38.26 25.88
N ASP A 622 -16.70 -38.45 25.19
CA ASP A 622 -15.82 -37.36 24.76
C ASP A 622 -16.63 -36.40 23.88
N THR A 623 -17.19 -35.37 24.51
CA THR A 623 -17.69 -34.20 23.81
C THR A 623 -16.61 -33.15 24.00
N PHE A 624 -15.80 -32.94 22.96
CA PHE A 624 -14.90 -31.80 22.83
C PHE A 624 -15.74 -30.52 22.89
N ILE A 625 -16.03 -30.06 24.11
CA ILE A 625 -16.38 -28.68 24.37
C ILE A 625 -15.06 -27.92 24.26
N GLN A 626 -14.71 -27.55 23.04
CA GLN A 626 -13.79 -26.44 22.85
C GLN A 626 -14.56 -25.21 23.33
N GLU A 627 -14.42 -24.88 24.62
CA GLU A 627 -14.85 -23.59 25.15
C GLU A 627 -14.40 -22.53 24.14
N ILE A 628 -15.34 -21.82 23.53
CA ILE A 628 -15.07 -20.68 22.66
C ILE A 628 -14.57 -19.56 23.57
N SER A 629 -13.31 -19.73 23.96
CA SER A 629 -12.53 -18.91 24.85
C SER A 629 -12.18 -17.64 24.09
N GLN A 630 -12.40 -16.46 24.71
CA GLN A 630 -11.97 -15.17 24.13
C GLN A 630 -10.52 -15.27 23.63
N PRO A 631 -10.18 -14.62 22.49
CA PRO A 631 -8.81 -14.68 21.99
C PRO A 631 -7.87 -14.23 23.11
N VAL A 632 -6.76 -14.97 23.26
CA VAL A 632 -5.82 -14.81 24.38
C VAL A 632 -5.38 -13.36 24.52
N ILE A 633 -5.27 -12.65 23.40
CA ILE A 633 -4.94 -11.23 23.36
C ILE A 633 -6.02 -10.34 23.99
N SER A 634 -7.30 -10.53 23.66
CA SER A 634 -8.40 -9.79 24.30
C SER A 634 -8.47 -10.10 25.79
N ARG A 635 -8.18 -11.34 26.20
CA ARG A 635 -8.10 -11.70 27.63
C ARG A 635 -6.92 -11.06 28.35
N ARG A 636 -5.73 -10.99 27.74
CA ARG A 636 -4.56 -10.32 28.35
C ARG A 636 -4.73 -8.80 28.40
N ILE A 637 -5.36 -8.22 27.38
CA ILE A 637 -5.76 -6.82 27.36
C ILE A 637 -6.83 -6.56 28.43
N SER A 638 -7.81 -7.45 28.60
CA SER A 638 -8.89 -7.29 29.59
C SER A 638 -8.51 -7.67 31.03
N SER A 639 -7.58 -8.62 31.23
CA SER A 639 -7.11 -9.05 32.55
C SER A 639 -6.18 -8.04 33.21
N SER A 640 -5.68 -7.07 32.43
CA SER A 640 -4.84 -5.96 32.90
C SER A 640 -5.66 -4.69 33.14
N GLN A 641 -6.74 -4.77 33.93
CA GLN A 641 -7.50 -3.67 34.59
C GLN A 641 -7.85 -2.34 33.85
N GLU A 642 -7.54 -2.16 32.56
CA GLU A 642 -7.81 -0.90 31.84
C GLU A 642 -8.33 -1.20 30.43
N PRO A 643 -9.65 -1.19 30.18
CA PRO A 643 -10.27 -1.50 28.87
C PRO A 643 -9.99 -0.44 27.78
N ASN A 644 -8.97 0.39 27.94
CA ASN A 644 -8.61 1.47 27.04
C ASN A 644 -7.10 1.72 26.97
N ARG A 645 -6.28 0.65 27.14
CA ARG A 645 -4.82 0.78 27.05
C ARG A 645 -4.42 1.17 25.63
N LEU A 646 -3.97 2.42 25.51
CA LEU A 646 -3.36 2.98 24.32
C LEU A 646 -2.02 2.27 24.08
N LEU A 647 -1.94 1.48 23.01
CA LEU A 647 -0.76 0.66 22.68
C LEU A 647 0.09 1.37 21.64
N GLY A 648 1.40 1.44 21.88
CA GLY A 648 2.37 1.85 20.86
C GLY A 648 2.54 0.78 19.78
N LEU A 649 3.08 1.17 18.62
CA LEU A 649 3.27 0.29 17.47
C LEU A 649 4.19 -0.90 17.79
N ASP A 650 5.31 -0.63 18.45
CA ASP A 650 6.27 -1.63 18.93
C ASP A 650 5.64 -2.64 19.90
N GLN A 651 4.83 -2.14 20.84
CA GLN A 651 4.08 -2.96 21.77
C GLN A 651 3.06 -3.84 21.05
N ALA A 652 2.30 -3.28 20.11
CA ALA A 652 1.31 -4.03 19.32
C ALA A 652 1.97 -5.15 18.50
N VAL A 653 3.11 -4.89 17.86
CA VAL A 653 3.88 -5.91 17.14
C VAL A 653 4.34 -7.02 18.08
N HIS A 654 4.92 -6.66 19.23
CA HIS A 654 5.35 -7.63 20.23
C HIS A 654 4.19 -8.50 20.74
N TYR A 655 3.04 -7.89 21.07
CA TYR A 655 1.86 -8.61 21.56
C TYR A 655 1.22 -9.50 20.50
N SER A 656 1.18 -9.07 19.23
CA SER A 656 0.71 -9.88 18.10
C SER A 656 1.55 -11.15 17.97
N ILE A 657 2.88 -11.00 17.95
CA ILE A 657 3.79 -12.13 17.81
C ILE A 657 3.72 -13.05 19.04
N ASP A 658 3.68 -12.51 20.25
CA ASP A 658 3.60 -13.35 21.46
C ASP A 658 2.29 -14.14 21.57
N SER A 659 1.25 -13.72 20.83
CA SER A 659 -0.04 -14.42 20.77
C SER A 659 -0.05 -15.60 19.78
N CYS A 660 1.04 -15.84 19.05
CA CYS A 660 1.22 -17.07 18.27
C CYS A 660 1.29 -18.31 19.16
N ALA A 661 0.73 -19.43 18.68
CA ALA A 661 0.58 -20.65 19.48
C ALA A 661 1.91 -21.40 19.73
N SER A 662 2.81 -21.41 18.74
CA SER A 662 4.10 -22.12 18.81
C SER A 662 5.26 -21.13 18.92
N ASP A 663 6.25 -21.46 19.76
CA ASP A 663 7.51 -20.70 19.86
C ASP A 663 8.28 -20.70 18.54
N GLU A 664 8.13 -21.74 17.70
CA GLU A 664 8.72 -21.77 16.36
C GLU A 664 8.11 -20.71 15.45
N THR A 665 6.78 -20.59 15.45
CA THR A 665 6.07 -19.53 14.73
C THR A 665 6.51 -18.17 15.25
N LYS A 666 6.64 -17.97 16.58
CA LYS A 666 7.15 -16.72 17.15
C LYS A 666 8.51 -16.34 16.58
N LYS A 667 9.45 -17.30 16.53
CA LYS A 667 10.79 -17.06 15.95
C LYS A 667 10.71 -16.64 14.48
N LYS A 668 9.89 -17.33 13.67
CA LYS A 668 9.65 -16.97 12.26
C LYS A 668 9.09 -15.56 12.13
N MET A 669 8.13 -15.18 12.98
CA MET A 669 7.50 -13.85 12.94
C MET A 669 8.46 -12.72 13.36
N TYR A 670 9.32 -12.93 14.38
CA TYR A 670 10.37 -11.95 14.71
C TYR A 670 11.43 -11.83 13.61
N GLY A 671 11.70 -12.94 12.92
CA GLY A 671 12.61 -12.97 11.78
C GLY A 671 12.06 -12.28 10.54
N ASN A 672 10.75 -12.11 10.41
CA ASN A 672 10.09 -11.54 9.22
C ASN A 672 8.98 -10.55 9.62
N ILE A 673 9.34 -9.31 9.96
CA ILE A 673 8.36 -8.25 10.25
C ILE A 673 8.21 -7.39 8.99
N LEU A 674 7.11 -7.60 8.26
CA LEU A 674 6.80 -6.87 7.03
C LEU A 674 6.01 -5.60 7.39
N VAL A 675 6.59 -4.44 7.11
CA VAL A 675 5.92 -3.15 7.29
C VAL A 675 5.41 -2.66 5.94
N VAL A 676 4.10 -2.50 5.81
CA VAL A 676 3.41 -2.00 4.62
C VAL A 676 2.61 -0.73 4.94
N GLY A 677 2.06 -0.11 3.90
CA GLY A 677 1.29 1.13 4.02
C GLY A 677 2.18 2.38 3.99
N GLY A 678 1.54 3.54 3.78
CA GLY A 678 2.23 4.82 3.61
C GLY A 678 2.55 5.56 4.92
N GLY A 679 2.00 5.14 6.05
CA GLY A 679 2.03 5.94 7.29
C GLY A 679 3.39 6.01 7.98
N ILE A 680 4.23 4.99 7.82
CA ILE A 680 5.59 4.92 8.41
C ILE A 680 6.71 4.78 7.36
N SER A 681 6.36 4.33 6.14
CA SER A 681 7.35 3.92 5.14
C SER A 681 8.21 5.06 4.56
N PHE A 682 7.81 6.32 4.72
CA PHE A 682 8.57 7.47 4.19
C PHE A 682 9.71 7.89 5.11
N TYR A 683 9.65 7.55 6.40
CA TYR A 683 10.60 8.10 7.36
C TYR A 683 11.94 7.37 7.29
N GLN A 684 12.98 8.12 6.97
CA GLN A 684 14.36 7.65 7.12
C GLN A 684 14.59 7.19 8.56
N GLY A 685 15.26 6.05 8.75
CA GLY A 685 15.51 5.46 10.08
C GLY A 685 14.35 4.67 10.69
N ALA A 686 13.16 4.61 10.06
CA ALA A 686 11.99 3.89 10.59
C ALA A 686 12.26 2.41 10.89
N THR A 687 12.88 1.70 9.94
CA THR A 687 13.22 0.27 10.06
C THR A 687 14.09 0.01 11.29
N GLU A 688 15.15 0.80 11.45
CA GLU A 688 16.12 0.65 12.54
C GLU A 688 15.49 1.01 13.89
N MET A 689 14.65 2.05 13.92
CA MET A 689 13.93 2.42 15.12
C MET A 689 12.97 1.33 15.59
N LEU A 690 12.12 0.82 14.69
CA LEU A 690 11.16 -0.23 15.04
C LEU A 690 11.90 -1.49 15.51
N ARG A 691 12.96 -1.90 14.79
CA ARG A 691 13.81 -3.05 15.14
C ARG A 691 14.39 -2.93 16.55
N HIS A 692 15.02 -1.80 16.86
CA HIS A 692 15.61 -1.54 18.17
C HIS A 692 14.56 -1.57 19.30
N ARG A 693 13.40 -0.96 19.09
CA ARG A 693 12.34 -0.91 20.10
C ARG A 693 11.73 -2.29 20.36
N ILE A 694 11.48 -3.08 19.32
CA ILE A 694 11.02 -4.46 19.48
C ILE A 694 12.06 -5.30 20.23
N GLN A 695 13.35 -5.15 19.90
CA GLN A 695 14.43 -5.85 20.60
C GLN A 695 14.46 -5.53 22.10
N SER A 696 14.20 -4.28 22.48
CA SER A 696 14.12 -3.86 23.89
C SER A 696 12.91 -4.42 24.64
N LEU A 697 11.83 -4.80 23.95
CA LEU A 697 10.63 -5.37 24.57
C LEU A 697 10.71 -6.89 24.74
N MET A 698 11.64 -7.56 24.05
CA MET A 698 11.77 -9.01 24.10
C MET A 698 12.30 -9.51 25.45
N SER A 699 11.77 -10.65 25.91
CA SER A 699 12.30 -11.31 27.10
C SER A 699 13.72 -11.88 26.83
N PRO A 700 14.61 -11.93 27.84
CA PRO A 700 15.98 -12.42 27.66
C PRO A 700 16.06 -13.86 27.12
N SER A 701 15.09 -14.71 27.44
CA SER A 701 15.01 -16.09 26.93
C SER A 701 14.68 -16.13 25.44
N LEU A 702 13.74 -15.29 25.00
CA LEU A 702 13.34 -15.21 23.59
C LEU A 702 14.42 -14.53 22.75
N SER A 703 15.08 -13.51 23.30
CA SER A 703 16.22 -12.83 22.65
C SER A 703 17.41 -13.75 22.39
N LYS A 704 17.61 -14.81 23.19
CA LYS A 704 18.64 -15.84 22.92
C LYS A 704 18.22 -16.84 21.84
N SER A 705 16.91 -16.96 21.63
CA SER A 705 16.31 -17.98 20.76
C SER A 705 16.08 -17.49 19.34
N VAL A 706 15.99 -16.17 19.16
CA VAL A 706 15.85 -15.49 17.87
C VAL A 706 17.24 -14.98 17.47
N GLU A 707 17.78 -15.53 16.38
CA GLU A 707 19.13 -15.18 15.91
C GLU A 707 19.22 -13.72 15.43
N LYS A 708 18.15 -13.24 14.76
CA LYS A 708 18.08 -11.88 14.21
C LYS A 708 16.62 -11.44 14.07
N ILE A 709 16.35 -10.19 14.45
CA ILE A 709 15.08 -9.51 14.14
C ILE A 709 15.25 -8.80 12.80
N GLU A 710 14.37 -9.08 11.84
CA GLU A 710 14.36 -8.40 10.56
C GLU A 710 13.06 -7.62 10.38
N VAL A 711 13.21 -6.31 10.14
CA VAL A 711 12.12 -5.42 9.77
C VAL A 711 12.30 -5.09 8.30
N ILE A 712 11.28 -5.41 7.51
CA ILE A 712 11.29 -5.31 6.06
C ILE A 712 10.29 -4.23 5.66
N CYS A 713 10.78 -3.04 5.35
CA CYS A 713 9.93 -1.92 4.91
C CYS A 713 9.89 -1.79 3.38
N LYS A 714 10.92 -2.19 2.65
CA LYS A 714 10.96 -2.16 1.18
C LYS A 714 11.24 -3.57 0.67
N THR A 715 10.30 -4.16 -0.05
CA THR A 715 10.46 -5.46 -0.71
C THR A 715 10.59 -5.23 -2.21
N LYS A 716 11.65 -5.78 -2.83
CA LYS A 716 11.84 -5.77 -4.29
C LYS A 716 11.73 -4.37 -4.93
N ASP A 717 12.18 -3.33 -4.23
CA ASP A 717 12.08 -1.91 -4.63
C ASP A 717 10.65 -1.43 -4.94
N LEU A 718 9.62 -2.14 -4.45
CA LEU A 718 8.22 -1.72 -4.56
C LEU A 718 7.87 -0.70 -3.48
N ASP A 719 7.00 0.22 -3.84
CA ASP A 719 6.38 1.14 -2.89
C ASP A 719 5.50 0.37 -1.90
N PRO A 720 5.72 0.51 -0.58
CA PRO A 720 4.96 -0.21 0.46
C PRO A 720 3.46 0.10 0.49
N ARG A 721 3.05 1.21 -0.13
CA ARG A 721 1.64 1.55 -0.37
C ARG A 721 0.96 0.57 -1.34
N LEU A 722 1.72 -0.07 -2.22
CA LEU A 722 1.21 -0.87 -3.34
C LEU A 722 1.28 -2.38 -3.09
N ILE A 723 2.05 -2.83 -2.08
CA ILE A 723 2.33 -4.24 -1.81
C ILE A 723 1.04 -5.06 -1.66
N CYS A 724 0.06 -4.59 -0.87
CA CYS A 724 -1.19 -5.32 -0.69
C CYS A 724 -1.95 -5.50 -2.02
N TRP A 725 -2.04 -4.44 -2.83
CA TRP A 725 -2.69 -4.51 -4.14
C TRP A 725 -1.95 -5.46 -5.10
N LYS A 726 -0.61 -5.43 -5.08
CA LYS A 726 0.19 -6.36 -5.87
C LYS A 726 -0.03 -7.80 -5.44
N GLY A 727 -0.23 -8.04 -4.15
CA GLY A 727 -0.67 -9.32 -3.61
C GLY A 727 -2.01 -9.80 -4.15
N GLY A 728 -2.99 -8.91 -4.26
CA GLY A 728 -4.27 -9.21 -4.91
C GLY A 728 -4.11 -9.55 -6.40
N SER A 729 -3.14 -8.93 -7.07
CA SER A 729 -2.79 -9.26 -8.45
C SER A 729 -2.13 -10.64 -8.57
N VAL A 730 -1.23 -10.98 -7.64
CA VAL A 730 -0.63 -12.32 -7.54
C VAL A 730 -1.69 -13.37 -7.25
N LEU A 731 -2.64 -13.07 -6.35
CA LEU A 731 -3.76 -13.94 -6.01
C LEU A 731 -4.58 -14.29 -7.26
N ALA A 732 -4.82 -13.35 -8.18
CA ALA A 732 -5.52 -13.61 -9.44
C ALA A 732 -4.85 -14.71 -10.31
N CYS A 733 -3.54 -14.88 -10.16
CA CYS A 733 -2.74 -15.83 -10.95
C CYS A 733 -2.52 -17.19 -10.26
N LEU A 734 -3.02 -17.38 -9.03
CA LEU A 734 -2.84 -18.65 -8.31
C LEU A 734 -3.85 -19.70 -8.79
N ASP A 735 -3.42 -20.95 -8.96
CA ASP A 735 -4.29 -22.06 -9.36
C ASP A 735 -5.42 -22.30 -8.34
N THR A 736 -5.13 -22.13 -7.04
CA THR A 736 -6.11 -22.26 -5.95
C THR A 736 -7.23 -21.23 -6.03
N THR A 737 -7.01 -20.09 -6.70
CA THR A 737 -8.01 -19.02 -6.83
C THR A 737 -9.19 -19.43 -7.70
N GLN A 738 -9.02 -20.41 -8.59
CA GLN A 738 -10.08 -20.88 -9.48
C GLN A 738 -11.31 -21.39 -8.70
N GLU A 739 -11.10 -21.96 -7.51
CA GLU A 739 -12.16 -22.50 -6.65
C GLU A 739 -12.84 -21.43 -5.77
N LEU A 740 -12.23 -20.24 -5.66
CA LEU A 740 -12.64 -19.20 -4.73
C LEU A 740 -13.62 -18.17 -5.34
N TRP A 741 -13.73 -18.13 -6.67
CA TRP A 741 -14.60 -17.18 -7.36
C TRP A 741 -16.07 -17.38 -7.00
N ILE A 742 -16.78 -16.28 -6.70
CA ILE A 742 -18.23 -16.29 -6.46
C ILE A 742 -18.92 -15.63 -7.65
N HIS A 743 -19.71 -16.40 -8.41
CA HIS A 743 -20.38 -15.88 -9.59
C HIS A 743 -21.68 -15.14 -9.26
N GLN A 744 -22.08 -14.22 -10.13
CA GLN A 744 -23.29 -13.42 -9.94
C GLN A 744 -24.56 -14.26 -9.73
N LEU A 745 -24.76 -15.31 -10.52
CA LEU A 745 -25.93 -16.19 -10.42
C LEU A 745 -25.96 -16.97 -9.11
N GLU A 746 -24.80 -17.43 -8.64
CA GLU A 746 -24.67 -18.16 -7.38
C GLU A 746 -24.97 -17.23 -6.21
N TRP A 747 -24.45 -16.00 -6.24
CA TRP A 747 -24.72 -14.99 -5.22
C TRP A 747 -26.19 -14.63 -5.13
N LYS A 748 -26.87 -14.40 -6.27
CA LYS A 748 -28.31 -14.10 -6.29
C LYS A 748 -29.17 -15.25 -5.73
N LYS A 749 -28.72 -16.50 -5.89
CA LYS A 749 -29.46 -17.70 -5.45
C LYS A 749 -29.19 -18.11 -4.01
N HIS A 750 -27.93 -18.01 -3.57
CA HIS A 750 -27.44 -18.60 -2.33
C HIS A 750 -26.88 -17.56 -1.35
N GLY A 751 -26.57 -16.35 -1.81
CA GLY A 751 -26.10 -15.22 -1.00
C GLY A 751 -24.93 -15.59 -0.09
N LEU A 752 -25.07 -15.24 1.20
CA LEU A 752 -24.08 -15.45 2.25
C LEU A 752 -23.55 -16.89 2.36
N LYS A 753 -24.34 -17.89 1.97
CA LYS A 753 -23.92 -19.29 2.03
C LYS A 753 -22.65 -19.53 1.19
N VAL A 754 -22.61 -18.98 -0.02
CA VAL A 754 -21.46 -19.18 -0.93
C VAL A 754 -20.21 -18.50 -0.38
N LEU A 755 -20.37 -17.32 0.23
CA LEU A 755 -19.26 -16.61 0.84
C LEU A 755 -18.66 -17.37 2.02
N ARG A 756 -19.47 -18.05 2.83
CA ARG A 756 -18.97 -18.93 3.91
C ARG A 756 -18.20 -20.13 3.37
N GLU A 757 -18.67 -20.71 2.27
CA GLU A 757 -18.09 -21.93 1.69
C GLU A 757 -16.82 -21.67 0.87
N ARG A 758 -16.72 -20.51 0.19
CA ARG A 758 -15.60 -20.17 -0.72
C ARG A 758 -14.65 -19.10 -0.22
N ALA A 759 -14.87 -18.51 0.96
CA ALA A 759 -13.90 -17.56 1.50
C ALA A 759 -12.55 -18.26 1.77
N PRO A 760 -11.41 -17.68 1.33
CA PRO A 760 -10.08 -18.26 1.57
C PRO A 760 -9.62 -18.13 3.03
N PHE A 761 -10.41 -17.46 3.86
CA PHE A 761 -10.24 -17.35 5.30
C PHE A 761 -11.50 -17.92 5.96
N VAL A 762 -11.36 -18.38 7.20
CA VAL A 762 -12.53 -18.77 8.00
C VAL A 762 -13.45 -17.54 8.08
N TRP A 763 -14.61 -17.58 7.42
CA TRP A 763 -15.63 -16.52 7.50
C TRP A 763 -16.06 -16.34 8.95
#